data_AF-A0A3P1SQY3-F1
#
_entry.id   AF-A0A3P1SQY3-F1
#
_cell.length_a   1.000
_cell.length_b   1.000
_cell.length_c   1.000
_cell.angle_alpha   90.00
_cell.angle_beta   90.00
_cell.angle_gamma   90.00
#
_symmetry.space_group_name_H-M   'P 1'
#
loop_
_entity.id
_entity.type
_entity.pdbx_description
1 polymer ?
#
loop_
_entity_poly.entity_id
_entity_poly.type
_entity_poly.pdbx_seq_one_letter_code
_entity_poly.pdbx_strand_id
1 'polypeptide(L)'
;MYLHGSFVNQQGDTIAVHIVTNADRTNSIEVGTDAAGIFFTADPVEIKSEVNDTFDHLLRQSASIRLLSRDFIADFFCASCRDAVVNIYRDGVCLFAGFIEPQTYSQPYNDVYDEVELNCIDALSALQYSKYKNVGSAGVLYKLTKAEAGQRTFYDIVTEILNGITSSIDIVGGRSIRYLYDGSKAVDNKSGNRYTVFKHLAISELLFFGGEEDDVWQQDEVLEEILRYLNLHIVQDGLTFYIFSWESVKDNAAISWRNIVNGQIDITAFKAVAICNDNVADCDTTINVGEVYNQLLLTCKIESVERVIESPLDEDLLTSPFFYWQKYCTEFSADGEGKSAYNAFKAMCHDKPTDYGAGRITDWFIQVMANSAWIFPKNGNTAVDLATLYGTGKNQQTLPNWLGENLGAAILSIGNVEINTAKNDNSPVSKVNMTNYLVVSVNGNDSDKEGEYYPDANDIKPNIPYAVYTGNNAGGNFSPADDKVTNYIVLSGKIVLNPVMKMTDTYRALHTDTDWRIALMIPKWWHETVPSRDNGDGRYYTRKYWKAIEPKDEVTWDASTDYGLVPFTGKGPERYEFKYSAIGDSTDNISKISVLACMLIIGDKCVVESGTQGQTSDFEWKTYKTREQCRDDDEYYQQCFYIGFNPKIGDKLVGTEFDLQNNISYTMGVDTEGTAIPVRKSDKLSGQVKFMVLGPVNTIWGNITRRHPTFFRRTKWSTDSVPLLAHVSNIMVKQFEVKVYSDNGLTNNVKDNDIIYMSDTREEFTNKKDNLEFKINSALTVTECQELGVVSTINISTPINTETKDGVLTIYDYNKGKQAKPEQIYVDSYYTEYHLPRILMEQKLLDRGGIIGLFYHYTHPALNKAFFVQGISRNLIEGRADLKIKEIDE
;
A
#
# COMPACT_ATOMS: atom_id res chain seq x y z
N MET A 1 -20.20 27.50 23.10
CA MET A 1 -21.36 27.71 24.00
C MET A 1 -21.65 26.43 24.79
N TYR A 2 -22.04 26.57 26.07
CA TYR A 2 -22.54 25.46 26.89
C TYR A 2 -24.02 25.68 27.21
N LEU A 3 -24.89 24.78 26.77
CA LEU A 3 -26.31 24.80 27.07
C LEU A 3 -26.67 23.61 27.95
N HIS A 4 -27.40 23.86 29.04
CA HIS A 4 -27.82 22.81 29.97
C HIS A 4 -29.20 23.07 30.54
N GLY A 5 -29.93 22.00 30.88
CA GLY A 5 -31.20 22.10 31.57
C GLY A 5 -31.79 20.74 31.90
N SER A 6 -32.85 20.73 32.69
CA SER A 6 -33.53 19.50 33.08
C SER A 6 -35.04 19.66 33.19
N PHE A 7 -35.76 18.57 33.00
CA PHE A 7 -37.20 18.45 33.25
C PHE A 7 -37.51 17.13 33.97
N VAL A 8 -38.69 17.03 34.57
CA VAL A 8 -39.15 15.81 35.24
C VAL A 8 -40.14 15.10 34.33
N ASN A 9 -39.91 13.80 34.09
CA ASN A 9 -40.80 12.99 33.27
C ASN A 9 -42.08 12.59 34.02
N GLN A 10 -43.03 11.97 33.32
CA GLN A 10 -44.30 11.51 33.89
C GLN A 10 -44.15 10.38 34.93
N GLN A 11 -42.98 9.75 35.00
CA GLN A 11 -42.64 8.71 35.98
C GLN A 11 -41.94 9.27 37.23
N GLY A 12 -41.57 10.55 37.23
CA GLY A 12 -40.88 11.24 38.31
C GLY A 12 -39.35 11.26 38.20
N ASP A 13 -38.77 10.74 37.12
CA ASP A 13 -37.33 10.77 36.89
C ASP A 13 -36.87 12.14 36.37
N THR A 14 -35.67 12.56 36.75
CA THR A 14 -35.08 13.81 36.24
C THR A 14 -34.30 13.54 34.96
N ILE A 15 -34.72 14.17 33.86
CA ILE A 15 -34.03 14.14 32.58
C ILE A 15 -33.19 15.40 32.44
N ALA A 16 -31.88 15.25 32.21
CA ALA A 16 -30.96 16.35 32.02
C ALA A 16 -30.33 16.30 30.62
N VAL A 17 -30.28 17.46 29.96
CA VAL A 17 -29.68 17.64 28.63
C VAL A 17 -28.50 18.58 28.76
N HIS A 18 -27.38 18.21 28.15
CA HIS A 18 -26.17 19.02 28.07
C HIS A 18 -25.69 19.09 26.62
N ILE A 19 -25.36 20.29 26.16
CA ILE A 19 -24.83 20.54 24.81
C ILE A 19 -23.61 21.46 24.93
N VAL A 20 -22.49 21.07 24.35
CA VAL A 20 -21.28 21.91 24.24
C VAL A 20 -20.94 22.10 22.77
N THR A 21 -20.86 23.35 22.32
CA THR A 21 -20.42 23.72 20.98
C THR A 21 -19.00 24.31 21.00
N ASN A 22 -18.17 23.95 20.02
CA ASN A 22 -16.79 24.36 19.83
C ASN A 22 -15.90 24.19 21.08
N ALA A 23 -16.21 23.19 21.93
CA ALA A 23 -15.60 23.00 23.25
C ALA A 23 -15.62 24.25 24.16
N ASP A 24 -16.48 25.22 23.86
CA ASP A 24 -16.53 26.51 24.53
C ASP A 24 -17.61 26.54 25.62
N ARG A 25 -17.18 26.82 26.85
CA ARG A 25 -18.04 26.93 28.04
C ARG A 25 -18.13 28.36 28.59
N THR A 26 -17.57 29.35 27.90
CA THR A 26 -17.55 30.73 28.38
C THR A 26 -18.95 31.35 28.40
N ASN A 27 -19.76 31.03 27.38
CA ASN A 27 -21.17 31.37 27.33
C ASN A 27 -22.01 30.17 27.83
N SER A 28 -22.53 30.26 29.07
CA SER A 28 -23.33 29.21 29.71
C SER A 28 -24.80 29.61 29.75
N ILE A 29 -25.67 28.78 29.19
CA ILE A 29 -27.09 29.03 29.04
C ILE A 29 -27.90 27.94 29.74
N GLU A 30 -28.76 28.34 30.67
CA GLU A 30 -29.67 27.45 31.40
C GLU A 30 -31.06 27.47 30.76
N VAL A 31 -31.47 26.32 30.20
CA VAL A 31 -32.81 26.12 29.61
C VAL A 31 -33.88 26.19 30.70
N GLY A 32 -34.94 26.96 30.44
CA GLY A 32 -36.05 27.16 31.38
C GLY A 32 -36.03 28.50 32.10
N THR A 33 -35.03 29.36 31.86
CA THR A 33 -34.95 30.70 32.46
C THR A 33 -35.43 31.78 31.50
N ASP A 34 -36.23 32.73 31.98
CA ASP A 34 -36.74 33.86 31.16
C ASP A 34 -35.62 34.70 30.53
N ALA A 35 -34.46 34.77 31.20
CA ALA A 35 -33.28 35.48 30.73
C ALA A 35 -32.59 34.77 29.55
N ALA A 36 -32.61 33.43 29.52
CA ALA A 36 -32.07 32.65 28.42
C ALA A 36 -33.00 32.62 27.20
N GLY A 37 -34.31 32.79 27.40
CA GLY A 37 -35.30 32.77 26.31
C GLY A 37 -35.43 31.41 25.61
N ILE A 38 -34.92 30.34 26.22
CA ILE A 38 -34.93 28.98 25.68
C ILE A 38 -35.62 28.06 26.69
N PHE A 39 -36.59 27.27 26.22
CA PHE A 39 -37.41 26.38 27.04
C PHE A 39 -37.52 24.99 26.40
N PHE A 40 -37.83 23.95 27.19
CA PHE A 40 -38.20 22.65 26.65
C PHE A 40 -39.62 22.69 26.08
N THR A 41 -39.86 21.97 24.98
CA THR A 41 -41.20 21.77 24.44
C THR A 41 -42.00 20.78 25.30
N ALA A 42 -43.26 20.51 24.92
CA ALA A 42 -44.09 19.50 25.57
C ALA A 42 -43.59 18.06 25.33
N ASP A 43 -42.87 17.81 24.24
CA ASP A 43 -42.23 16.54 23.91
C ASP A 43 -40.75 16.78 23.57
N PRO A 44 -39.91 17.03 24.60
CA PRO A 44 -38.61 17.66 24.44
C PRO A 44 -37.49 16.74 23.97
N VAL A 45 -37.53 15.44 24.32
CA VAL A 45 -36.44 14.51 24.00
C VAL A 45 -36.95 13.13 23.65
N GLU A 46 -36.53 12.65 22.48
CA GLU A 46 -36.78 11.31 21.97
C GLU A 46 -35.44 10.67 21.58
N ILE A 47 -35.22 9.40 21.92
CA ILE A 47 -34.07 8.60 21.45
C ILE A 47 -34.64 7.51 20.56
N LYS A 48 -34.08 7.31 19.37
CA LYS A 48 -34.52 6.29 18.42
C LYS A 48 -33.42 5.29 18.15
N SER A 49 -33.80 4.03 18.13
CA SER A 49 -32.97 2.94 17.63
C SER A 49 -33.07 2.92 16.11
N GLU A 50 -31.93 3.02 15.41
CA GLU A 50 -31.85 2.95 13.95
C GLU A 50 -31.55 1.53 13.45
N VAL A 51 -31.67 0.53 14.34
CA VAL A 51 -31.45 -0.89 14.03
C VAL A 51 -32.56 -1.44 13.12
N ASN A 52 -32.16 -1.88 11.93
CA ASN A 52 -33.01 -2.51 10.94
C ASN A 52 -33.28 -3.97 11.30
N ASP A 53 -32.24 -4.77 11.48
CA ASP A 53 -32.33 -6.17 11.86
C ASP A 53 -30.99 -6.72 12.41
N THR A 54 -30.83 -8.05 12.48
CA THR A 54 -29.61 -8.65 13.02
C THR A 54 -28.42 -8.66 12.04
N PHE A 55 -28.58 -8.25 10.77
CA PHE A 55 -27.47 -8.05 9.84
C PHE A 55 -26.68 -6.75 10.12
N ASP A 56 -27.26 -5.79 10.83
CA ASP A 56 -26.55 -4.56 11.19
C ASP A 56 -25.41 -4.85 12.17
N HIS A 57 -24.17 -4.55 11.80
CA HIS A 57 -23.01 -4.71 12.69
C HIS A 57 -22.73 -3.49 13.56
N LEU A 58 -23.14 -2.29 13.11
CA LEU A 58 -23.13 -1.06 13.90
C LEU A 58 -24.57 -0.75 14.30
N LEU A 59 -24.92 -1.01 15.57
CA LEU A 59 -26.27 -0.79 16.09
C LEU A 59 -26.41 0.66 16.53
N ARG A 60 -26.78 1.50 15.55
CA ARG A 60 -26.83 2.96 15.67
C ARG A 60 -28.08 3.46 16.41
N GLN A 61 -27.93 4.61 17.05
CA GLN A 61 -29.01 5.37 17.69
C GLN A 61 -28.95 6.84 17.30
N SER A 62 -30.13 7.46 17.23
CA SER A 62 -30.31 8.89 17.08
C SER A 62 -31.06 9.48 18.26
N ALA A 63 -31.02 10.79 18.43
CA ALA A 63 -31.85 11.50 19.38
C ALA A 63 -32.35 12.82 18.80
N SER A 64 -33.58 13.20 19.12
CA SER A 64 -34.16 14.50 18.76
C SER A 64 -34.34 15.31 20.04
N ILE A 65 -33.80 16.53 20.06
CA ILE A 65 -33.98 17.48 21.16
C ILE A 65 -34.79 18.67 20.64
N ARG A 66 -35.96 18.90 21.20
CA ARG A 66 -36.89 19.96 20.78
C ARG A 66 -36.93 21.06 21.84
N LEU A 67 -36.56 22.27 21.44
CA LEU A 67 -36.48 23.47 22.28
C LEU A 67 -37.38 24.57 21.71
N LEU A 68 -37.96 25.39 22.56
CA LEU A 68 -38.59 26.66 22.19
C LEU A 68 -37.56 27.77 22.38
N SER A 69 -37.23 28.51 21.31
CA SER A 69 -36.27 29.62 21.38
C SER A 69 -36.91 30.93 20.97
N ARG A 70 -36.64 32.00 21.72
CA ARG A 70 -37.02 33.37 21.36
C ARG A 70 -36.11 33.94 20.27
N ASP A 71 -34.82 33.62 20.34
CA ASP A 71 -33.79 34.19 19.49
C ASP A 71 -33.14 33.10 18.62
N PHE A 72 -32.51 33.52 17.53
CA PHE A 72 -31.71 32.65 16.68
C PHE A 72 -30.41 32.23 17.38
N ILE A 73 -30.12 30.93 17.43
CA ILE A 73 -28.93 30.37 18.11
C ILE A 73 -27.91 29.93 17.05
N ALA A 74 -27.02 30.85 16.68
CA ALA A 74 -25.99 30.60 15.66
C ALA A 74 -24.99 29.50 16.05
N ASP A 75 -24.77 29.27 17.35
CA ASP A 75 -23.82 28.28 17.85
C ASP A 75 -24.16 26.82 17.48
N PHE A 76 -25.41 26.53 17.12
CA PHE A 76 -25.79 25.21 16.63
C PHE A 76 -25.34 24.95 15.17
N PHE A 77 -24.93 25.99 14.43
CA PHE A 77 -24.44 25.89 13.06
C PHE A 77 -22.95 25.52 13.05
N CYS A 78 -22.69 24.23 13.26
CA CYS A 78 -21.36 23.66 13.24
C CYS A 78 -20.97 23.16 11.84
N ALA A 79 -19.69 23.34 11.48
CA ALA A 79 -19.16 22.86 10.20
C ALA A 79 -18.86 21.35 10.24
N SER A 80 -18.52 20.82 11.41
CA SER A 80 -18.34 19.39 11.68
C SER A 80 -19.33 18.90 12.72
N CYS A 81 -19.72 17.63 12.65
CA CYS A 81 -20.51 17.00 13.71
C CYS A 81 -19.75 17.01 15.05
N ARG A 82 -18.41 16.97 15.01
CA ARG A 82 -17.57 16.93 16.23
C ARG A 82 -17.55 18.24 17.01
N ASP A 83 -18.01 19.34 16.41
CA ASP A 83 -17.99 20.64 17.06
C ASP A 83 -19.14 20.79 18.07
N ALA A 84 -20.23 20.01 17.96
CA ALA A 84 -21.38 20.09 18.85
C ALA A 84 -21.67 18.74 19.51
N VAL A 85 -21.34 18.62 20.79
CA VAL A 85 -21.46 17.37 21.57
C VAL A 85 -22.67 17.43 22.49
N VAL A 86 -23.39 16.33 22.60
CA VAL A 86 -24.63 16.19 23.36
C VAL A 86 -24.53 15.03 24.35
N ASN A 87 -24.98 15.24 25.59
CA ASN A 87 -25.27 14.16 26.53
C ASN A 87 -26.68 14.29 27.11
N ILE A 88 -27.39 13.17 27.20
CA ILE A 88 -28.72 13.07 27.80
C ILE A 88 -28.65 12.08 28.97
N TYR A 89 -29.11 12.52 30.15
CA TYR A 89 -29.08 11.75 31.38
C TYR A 89 -30.49 11.55 31.95
N ARG A 90 -30.70 10.40 32.60
CA ARG A 90 -31.84 10.13 33.48
C ARG A 90 -31.34 9.79 34.87
N ASP A 91 -31.70 10.58 35.87
CA ASP A 91 -31.25 10.43 37.27
C ASP A 91 -29.72 10.24 37.38
N GLY A 92 -28.98 10.95 36.54
CA GLY A 92 -27.52 10.86 36.45
C GLY A 92 -27.00 9.65 35.67
N VAL A 93 -27.80 8.74 35.14
CA VAL A 93 -27.34 7.69 34.20
C VAL A 93 -27.33 8.25 32.78
N CYS A 94 -26.21 8.15 32.07
CA CYS A 94 -26.11 8.63 30.69
C CYS A 94 -26.87 7.65 29.79
N LEU A 95 -27.92 8.11 29.13
CA LEU A 95 -28.69 7.30 28.17
C LEU A 95 -28.20 7.49 26.75
N PHE A 96 -27.75 8.70 26.40
CA PHE A 96 -27.25 9.02 25.07
C PHE A 96 -26.06 9.96 25.17
N ALA A 97 -25.02 9.68 24.39
CA ALA A 97 -23.86 10.54 24.23
C ALA A 97 -23.50 10.57 22.75
N GLY A 98 -23.42 11.75 22.15
CA GLY A 98 -23.32 11.87 20.71
C GLY A 98 -23.04 13.29 20.26
N PHE A 99 -23.44 13.57 19.03
CA PHE A 99 -23.17 14.81 18.32
C PHE A 99 -24.44 15.37 17.72
N ILE A 100 -24.51 16.70 17.53
CA ILE A 100 -25.55 17.30 16.69
C ILE A 100 -25.17 17.04 15.22
N GLU A 101 -26.14 16.56 14.44
CA GLU A 101 -25.96 16.32 13.01
C GLU A 101 -25.78 17.66 12.26
N PRO A 102 -24.77 17.81 11.39
CA PRO A 102 -24.54 19.05 10.65
C PRO A 102 -25.69 19.36 9.68
N GLN A 103 -26.05 20.64 9.57
CA GLN A 103 -27.00 21.16 8.57
C GLN A 103 -28.47 20.67 8.68
N THR A 104 -28.80 19.81 9.64
CA THR A 104 -30.18 19.36 9.91
C THR A 104 -30.85 20.30 10.92
N TYR A 105 -31.39 21.42 10.44
CA TYR A 105 -32.09 22.41 11.27
C TYR A 105 -33.41 22.83 10.64
N SER A 106 -34.47 22.87 11.45
CA SER A 106 -35.77 23.42 11.06
C SER A 106 -36.26 24.35 12.16
N GLN A 107 -36.50 25.61 11.80
CA GLN A 107 -37.15 26.61 12.67
C GLN A 107 -38.15 27.42 11.82
N PRO A 108 -39.46 27.41 12.13
CA PRO A 108 -40.41 28.39 11.61
C PRO A 108 -40.14 29.77 12.26
N TYR A 109 -40.52 30.90 11.66
CA TYR A 109 -40.21 32.26 12.20
C TYR A 109 -41.46 33.11 12.44
N ASN A 110 -42.53 32.52 12.94
CA ASN A 110 -43.84 33.18 13.00
C ASN A 110 -44.36 33.43 14.42
N ASP A 111 -43.74 32.85 15.46
CA ASP A 111 -44.18 32.98 16.85
C ASP A 111 -43.14 33.70 17.73
N VAL A 112 -43.55 34.07 18.95
CA VAL A 112 -42.63 34.70 19.94
C VAL A 112 -41.57 33.72 20.43
N TYR A 113 -41.92 32.43 20.41
CA TYR A 113 -41.01 31.32 20.63
C TYR A 113 -41.20 30.34 19.50
N ASP A 114 -40.16 30.14 18.72
CA ASP A 114 -40.16 29.18 17.62
C ASP A 114 -39.54 27.87 18.08
N GLU A 115 -40.08 26.75 17.61
CA GLU A 115 -39.54 25.42 17.89
C GLU A 115 -38.26 25.18 17.08
N VAL A 116 -37.24 24.69 17.77
CA VAL A 116 -35.95 24.27 17.25
C VAL A 116 -35.79 22.79 17.54
N GLU A 117 -35.77 21.98 16.49
CA GLU A 117 -35.45 20.55 16.60
C GLU A 117 -33.98 20.31 16.22
N LEU A 118 -33.24 19.75 17.18
CA LEU A 118 -31.85 19.33 17.00
C LEU A 118 -31.82 17.82 16.80
N ASN A 119 -31.39 17.39 15.62
CA ASN A 119 -31.13 15.99 15.34
C ASN A 119 -29.73 15.64 15.80
N CYS A 120 -29.62 14.57 16.57
CA CYS A 120 -28.39 14.12 17.18
C CYS A 120 -28.12 12.68 16.76
N ILE A 121 -26.85 12.36 16.58
CA ILE A 121 -26.35 11.05 16.17
C ILE A 121 -25.37 10.51 17.21
N ASP A 122 -25.39 9.21 17.45
CA ASP A 122 -24.46 8.57 18.37
C ASP A 122 -23.01 8.56 17.82
N ALA A 123 -22.06 8.06 18.62
CA ALA A 123 -20.66 8.01 18.23
C ALA A 123 -20.42 7.06 17.04
N LEU A 124 -21.18 5.97 16.94
CA LEU A 124 -21.04 4.99 15.85
C LEU A 124 -21.49 5.58 14.51
N SER A 125 -22.58 6.34 14.51
CA SER A 125 -23.11 7.04 13.35
C SER A 125 -22.18 8.15 12.89
N ALA A 126 -21.56 8.88 13.85
CA ALA A 126 -20.65 9.97 13.53
C ALA A 126 -19.36 9.54 12.81
N LEU A 127 -19.01 8.25 12.84
CA LEU A 127 -17.84 7.70 12.13
C LEU A 127 -17.95 7.83 10.61
N GLN A 128 -19.16 7.91 10.04
CA GLN A 128 -19.39 8.05 8.60
C GLN A 128 -18.89 9.37 8.00
N TYR A 129 -18.62 10.38 8.85
CA TYR A 129 -18.13 11.69 8.43
C TYR A 129 -16.60 11.80 8.45
N SER A 130 -15.87 10.70 8.58
CA SER A 130 -14.41 10.71 8.63
C SER A 130 -13.81 9.49 7.94
N LYS A 131 -12.96 9.75 6.95
CA LYS A 131 -12.17 8.71 6.28
C LYS A 131 -11.19 8.05 7.24
N TYR A 132 -10.74 6.85 6.92
CA TYR A 132 -9.70 6.14 7.64
C TYR A 132 -8.46 7.03 7.82
N LYS A 133 -7.85 7.02 9.01
CA LYS A 133 -6.74 7.92 9.41
C LYS A 133 -7.04 9.42 9.28
N ASN A 134 -8.31 9.79 9.13
CA ASN A 134 -8.77 11.16 8.85
C ASN A 134 -8.15 11.74 7.56
N VAL A 135 -7.87 10.90 6.55
CA VAL A 135 -7.42 11.39 5.24
C VAL A 135 -8.41 12.41 4.67
N GLY A 136 -7.89 13.46 4.04
CA GLY A 136 -8.67 14.61 3.56
C GLY A 136 -8.92 15.68 4.62
N SER A 137 -8.60 15.42 5.90
CA SER A 137 -8.61 16.46 6.94
C SER A 137 -7.40 17.39 6.82
N ALA A 138 -7.53 18.61 7.34
CA ALA A 138 -6.46 19.61 7.29
C ALA A 138 -5.14 19.06 7.89
N GLY A 139 -4.08 19.04 7.09
CA GLY A 139 -2.75 18.56 7.50
C GLY A 139 -2.51 17.06 7.33
N VAL A 140 -3.50 16.27 6.88
CA VAL A 140 -3.36 14.83 6.64
C VAL A 140 -3.28 14.57 5.13
N LEU A 141 -2.10 14.20 4.64
CA LEU A 141 -1.86 13.95 3.22
C LEU A 141 -1.95 12.47 2.88
N TYR A 142 -2.85 12.11 1.96
CA TYR A 142 -3.05 10.73 1.49
C TYR A 142 -1.74 9.99 1.20
N LYS A 143 -0.85 10.59 0.42
CA LYS A 143 0.42 9.96 0.01
C LYS A 143 1.34 9.64 1.19
N LEU A 144 1.42 10.53 2.19
CA LEU A 144 2.26 10.29 3.37
C LEU A 144 1.65 9.19 4.24
N THR A 145 0.34 9.26 4.51
CA THR A 145 -0.34 8.26 5.32
C THR A 145 -0.32 6.88 4.67
N LYS A 146 -0.51 6.80 3.35
CA LYS A 146 -0.40 5.54 2.59
C LYS A 146 1.03 5.00 2.62
N ALA A 147 2.05 5.85 2.51
CA ALA A 147 3.45 5.43 2.60
C ALA A 147 3.82 4.84 3.98
N GLU A 148 3.14 5.29 5.04
CA GLU A 148 3.31 4.79 6.42
C GLU A 148 2.43 3.58 6.75
N ALA A 149 1.49 3.21 5.87
CA ALA A 149 0.57 2.10 6.10
C ALA A 149 1.30 0.78 6.35
N GLY A 150 0.88 0.04 7.37
CA GLY A 150 1.53 -1.20 7.78
C GLY A 150 0.55 -2.33 8.06
N GLN A 151 1.08 -3.43 8.60
CA GLN A 151 0.26 -4.48 9.18
C GLN A 151 -0.15 -4.07 10.59
N ARG A 152 -1.44 -3.96 10.87
CA ARG A 152 -1.96 -3.54 12.18
C ARG A 152 -2.97 -4.52 12.75
N THR A 153 -2.95 -4.65 14.08
CA THR A 153 -3.92 -5.50 14.76
C THR A 153 -5.33 -4.89 14.64
N PHE A 154 -6.36 -5.73 14.62
CA PHE A 154 -7.74 -5.25 14.70
C PHE A 154 -7.95 -4.42 15.99
N TYR A 155 -7.25 -4.75 17.08
CA TYR A 155 -7.27 -3.99 18.31
C TYR A 155 -6.80 -2.54 18.11
N ASP A 156 -5.64 -2.35 17.47
CA ASP A 156 -5.10 -1.01 17.24
C ASP A 156 -6.03 -0.18 16.34
N ILE A 157 -6.62 -0.82 15.31
CA ILE A 157 -7.54 -0.16 14.37
C ILE A 157 -8.85 0.23 15.09
N VAL A 158 -9.53 -0.73 15.72
CA VAL A 158 -10.81 -0.51 16.39
C VAL A 158 -10.67 0.50 17.52
N THR A 159 -9.63 0.38 18.35
CA THR A 159 -9.43 1.33 19.45
C THR A 159 -9.01 2.71 18.98
N GLU A 160 -8.24 2.85 17.90
CA GLU A 160 -7.93 4.17 17.32
C GLU A 160 -9.20 4.86 16.83
N ILE A 161 -10.06 4.15 16.08
CA ILE A 161 -11.33 4.68 15.57
C ILE A 161 -12.23 5.11 16.74
N LEU A 162 -12.47 4.21 17.70
CA LEU A 162 -13.38 4.48 18.82
C LEU A 162 -12.85 5.57 19.76
N ASN A 163 -11.55 5.58 20.09
CA ASN A 163 -10.97 6.62 20.93
C ASN A 163 -10.97 7.98 20.21
N GLY A 164 -10.73 7.99 18.90
CA GLY A 164 -10.76 9.20 18.09
C GLY A 164 -12.09 9.93 18.19
N ILE A 165 -13.20 9.21 18.01
CA ILE A 165 -14.54 9.80 18.08
C ILE A 165 -15.02 10.06 19.52
N THR A 166 -14.62 9.25 20.50
CA THR A 166 -15.11 9.38 21.89
C THR A 166 -14.28 10.32 22.77
N SER A 167 -13.15 10.86 22.28
CA SER A 167 -12.21 11.69 23.06
C SER A 167 -12.83 12.92 23.73
N SER A 168 -13.90 13.48 23.16
CA SER A 168 -14.59 14.69 23.66
C SER A 168 -16.04 14.43 24.10
N ILE A 169 -16.51 13.18 24.10
CA ILE A 169 -17.95 12.88 24.20
C ILE A 169 -18.51 12.95 25.63
N ASP A 170 -17.66 12.79 26.65
CA ASP A 170 -18.04 12.98 28.06
C ASP A 170 -17.94 14.46 28.45
N ILE A 171 -19.00 15.22 28.19
CA ILE A 171 -19.06 16.67 28.47
C ILE A 171 -19.55 16.98 29.89
N VAL A 172 -20.08 16.03 30.64
CA VAL A 172 -20.34 16.25 32.07
C VAL A 172 -19.08 15.96 32.90
N GLY A 173 -18.27 15.02 32.42
CA GLY A 173 -16.97 14.70 32.97
C GLY A 173 -17.03 13.70 34.12
N GLY A 174 -15.87 13.09 34.39
CA GLY A 174 -15.69 12.16 35.50
C GLY A 174 -16.10 10.72 35.20
N ARG A 175 -16.39 10.38 33.94
CA ARG A 175 -16.70 9.01 33.50
C ARG A 175 -15.68 8.52 32.50
N SER A 176 -15.44 7.21 32.50
CA SER A 176 -14.56 6.56 31.53
C SER A 176 -15.37 5.90 30.44
N ILE A 177 -14.93 6.07 29.19
CA ILE A 177 -15.42 5.26 28.07
C ILE A 177 -14.99 3.80 28.26
N ARG A 178 -15.90 2.86 27.99
CA ARG A 178 -15.64 1.43 28.14
C ARG A 178 -16.00 0.69 26.85
N TYR A 179 -15.11 -0.18 26.38
CA TYR A 179 -15.32 -1.04 25.22
C TYR A 179 -15.33 -2.51 25.67
N LEU A 180 -16.52 -3.06 25.87
CA LEU A 180 -16.77 -4.33 26.54
C LEU A 180 -17.03 -5.44 25.53
N TYR A 181 -16.19 -6.46 25.48
CA TYR A 181 -16.31 -7.60 24.57
C TYR A 181 -16.74 -8.88 25.28
N ASP A 182 -17.70 -9.62 24.71
CA ASP A 182 -18.29 -10.84 25.31
C ASP A 182 -17.37 -12.09 25.26
N GLY A 183 -16.32 -12.08 24.43
CA GLY A 183 -15.43 -13.23 24.27
C GLY A 183 -16.05 -14.40 23.51
N SER A 184 -16.99 -14.13 22.61
CA SER A 184 -17.67 -15.14 21.78
C SER A 184 -16.80 -15.70 20.64
N LYS A 185 -15.82 -14.93 20.16
CA LYS A 185 -14.89 -15.29 19.08
C LYS A 185 -13.44 -15.26 19.55
N ALA A 186 -12.64 -16.22 19.11
CA ALA A 186 -11.22 -16.33 19.43
C ALA A 186 -10.43 -16.92 18.27
N VAL A 187 -9.10 -16.87 18.34
CA VAL A 187 -8.24 -17.49 17.32
C VAL A 187 -8.15 -19.01 17.46
N ASP A 188 -8.38 -19.53 18.67
CA ASP A 188 -8.42 -20.95 19.00
C ASP A 188 -9.29 -21.18 20.25
N ASN A 189 -9.42 -22.43 20.68
CA ASN A 189 -10.20 -22.82 21.85
C ASN A 189 -9.46 -22.64 23.20
N LYS A 190 -8.26 -22.05 23.22
CA LYS A 190 -7.49 -21.88 24.46
C LYS A 190 -8.11 -20.78 25.31
N SER A 191 -8.38 -21.09 26.58
CA SER A 191 -9.04 -20.16 27.51
C SER A 191 -8.33 -18.80 27.66
N GLY A 192 -7.00 -18.76 27.56
CA GLY A 192 -6.21 -17.53 27.59
C GLY A 192 -6.48 -16.58 26.43
N ASN A 193 -6.93 -17.11 25.28
CA ASN A 193 -7.15 -16.38 24.04
C ASN A 193 -8.60 -15.91 23.83
N ARG A 194 -9.52 -16.32 24.72
CA ARG A 194 -10.97 -16.07 24.57
C ARG A 194 -11.34 -14.61 24.34
N TYR A 195 -10.61 -13.68 24.94
CA TYR A 195 -10.90 -12.23 24.88
C TYR A 195 -9.84 -11.43 24.11
N THR A 196 -8.99 -12.09 23.31
CA THR A 196 -7.84 -11.44 22.67
C THR A 196 -7.87 -11.51 21.14
N VAL A 197 -8.99 -11.92 20.53
CA VAL A 197 -9.11 -12.04 19.07
C VAL A 197 -8.66 -10.78 18.32
N PHE A 198 -9.05 -9.59 18.80
CA PHE A 198 -8.64 -8.32 18.20
C PHE A 198 -7.12 -8.07 18.25
N LYS A 199 -6.44 -8.59 19.29
CA LYS A 199 -4.97 -8.43 19.45
C LYS A 199 -4.20 -9.47 18.64
N HIS A 200 -4.83 -10.61 18.34
CA HIS A 200 -4.19 -11.73 17.66
C HIS A 200 -4.39 -11.73 16.14
N LEU A 201 -5.32 -10.93 15.63
CA LEU A 201 -5.56 -10.77 14.20
C LEU A 201 -5.07 -9.42 13.73
N ALA A 202 -4.35 -9.40 12.62
CA ALA A 202 -3.84 -8.18 12.01
C ALA A 202 -4.08 -8.15 10.50
N ILE A 203 -4.37 -6.98 9.95
CA ILE A 203 -4.66 -6.76 8.53
C ILE A 203 -3.74 -5.68 7.95
N SER A 204 -3.56 -5.69 6.63
CA SER A 204 -2.83 -4.64 5.93
C SER A 204 -3.69 -3.39 5.85
N GLU A 205 -3.20 -2.25 6.37
CA GLU A 205 -3.91 -0.97 6.27
C GLU A 205 -4.12 -0.53 4.82
N LEU A 206 -3.29 -1.00 3.88
CA LEU A 206 -3.44 -0.70 2.46
C LEU A 206 -4.81 -1.07 1.91
N LEU A 207 -5.50 -2.05 2.51
CA LEU A 207 -6.87 -2.43 2.16
C LEU A 207 -7.85 -1.23 2.26
N PHE A 208 -7.63 -0.34 3.24
CA PHE A 208 -8.54 0.76 3.52
C PHE A 208 -8.19 2.05 2.76
N PHE A 209 -7.03 2.10 2.10
CA PHE A 209 -6.56 3.29 1.37
C PHE A 209 -6.95 3.33 -0.10
N GLY A 210 -7.30 2.19 -0.71
CA GLY A 210 -7.64 2.10 -2.13
C GLY A 210 -6.52 2.58 -3.08
N GLY A 211 -6.90 2.89 -4.33
CA GLY A 211 -5.98 3.37 -5.37
C GLY A 211 -5.68 4.87 -5.22
N GLU A 212 -6.72 5.65 -4.94
CA GLU A 212 -6.70 7.12 -4.85
C GLU A 212 -7.26 7.64 -3.52
N GLU A 213 -7.16 8.96 -3.27
CA GLU A 213 -7.64 9.58 -2.03
C GLU A 213 -9.16 9.46 -1.85
N ASP A 214 -9.91 9.41 -2.95
CA ASP A 214 -11.36 9.26 -2.92
C ASP A 214 -11.82 7.84 -2.58
N ASP A 215 -10.96 6.85 -2.79
CA ASP A 215 -11.25 5.43 -2.51
C ASP A 215 -11.03 5.05 -1.04
N VAL A 216 -10.50 5.97 -0.22
CA VAL A 216 -10.23 5.70 1.19
C VAL A 216 -11.55 5.45 1.93
N TRP A 217 -11.64 4.30 2.61
CA TRP A 217 -12.84 3.88 3.33
C TRP A 217 -13.18 4.85 4.45
N GLN A 218 -14.47 4.94 4.78
CA GLN A 218 -14.92 5.65 5.97
C GLN A 218 -14.61 4.84 7.24
N GLN A 219 -14.51 5.51 8.38
CA GLN A 219 -14.16 4.85 9.65
C GLN A 219 -15.25 3.87 10.12
N ASP A 220 -16.51 4.14 9.82
CA ASP A 220 -17.61 3.21 10.08
C ASP A 220 -17.49 1.96 9.21
N GLU A 221 -17.22 2.10 7.92
CA GLU A 221 -17.02 0.97 7.00
C GLU A 221 -15.88 0.04 7.47
N VAL A 222 -14.76 0.62 7.91
CA VAL A 222 -13.62 -0.16 8.45
C VAL A 222 -14.00 -0.91 9.72
N LEU A 223 -14.66 -0.24 10.66
CA LEU A 223 -15.11 -0.87 11.91
C LEU A 223 -16.14 -1.97 11.64
N GLU A 224 -17.10 -1.68 10.78
CA GLU A 224 -18.17 -2.60 10.38
C GLU A 224 -17.59 -3.86 9.74
N GLU A 225 -16.66 -3.74 8.79
CA GLU A 225 -16.08 -4.88 8.10
C GLU A 225 -15.26 -5.78 9.04
N ILE A 226 -14.53 -5.21 10.00
CA ILE A 226 -13.81 -5.99 11.03
C ILE A 226 -14.79 -6.79 11.90
N LEU A 227 -15.90 -6.15 12.31
CA LEU A 227 -16.91 -6.79 13.15
C LEU A 227 -17.71 -7.83 12.35
N ARG A 228 -18.07 -7.54 11.11
CA ARG A 228 -18.72 -8.44 10.15
C ARG A 228 -17.89 -9.70 9.92
N TYR A 229 -16.59 -9.54 9.64
CA TYR A 229 -15.66 -10.66 9.48
C TYR A 229 -15.68 -11.59 10.70
N LEU A 230 -15.77 -11.03 11.91
CA LEU A 230 -15.85 -11.81 13.14
C LEU A 230 -17.27 -12.26 13.51
N ASN A 231 -18.30 -11.90 12.75
CA ASN A 231 -19.71 -12.04 13.12
C ASN A 231 -19.99 -11.47 14.53
N LEU A 232 -19.58 -10.22 14.73
CA LEU A 232 -19.77 -9.43 15.94
C LEU A 232 -20.56 -8.15 15.63
N HIS A 233 -21.19 -7.60 16.65
CA HIS A 233 -21.99 -6.37 16.60
C HIS A 233 -21.50 -5.42 17.67
N ILE A 234 -21.64 -4.12 17.44
CA ILE A 234 -21.34 -3.09 18.44
C ILE A 234 -22.55 -2.17 18.64
N VAL A 235 -22.81 -1.85 19.90
CA VAL A 235 -23.85 -0.89 20.31
C VAL A 235 -23.32 0.05 21.38
N GLN A 236 -23.72 1.31 21.30
CA GLN A 236 -23.44 2.30 22.33
C GLN A 236 -24.64 2.42 23.29
N ASP A 237 -24.37 2.37 24.59
CA ASP A 237 -25.32 2.67 25.67
C ASP A 237 -24.69 3.72 26.58
N GLY A 238 -25.10 4.98 26.38
CA GLY A 238 -24.45 6.14 26.98
C GLY A 238 -22.96 6.22 26.62
N LEU A 239 -22.08 5.94 27.60
CA LEU A 239 -20.62 5.98 27.47
C LEU A 239 -19.96 4.58 27.42
N THR A 240 -20.77 3.52 27.36
CA THR A 240 -20.29 2.14 27.27
C THR A 240 -20.64 1.57 25.90
N PHE A 241 -19.67 0.92 25.26
CA PHE A 241 -19.85 0.22 24.00
C PHE A 241 -19.73 -1.26 24.25
N TYR A 242 -20.74 -2.02 23.84
CA TYR A 242 -20.76 -3.48 23.95
C TYR A 242 -20.49 -4.09 22.58
N ILE A 243 -19.52 -5.00 22.52
CA ILE A 243 -19.14 -5.76 21.33
C ILE A 243 -19.52 -7.23 21.59
N PHE A 244 -20.41 -7.79 20.79
CA PHE A 244 -21.04 -9.08 21.10
C PHE A 244 -21.50 -9.86 19.86
N SER A 245 -21.82 -11.15 20.07
CA SER A 245 -22.51 -12.01 19.09
C SER A 245 -24.00 -12.09 19.46
N TRP A 246 -24.91 -12.08 18.49
CA TRP A 246 -26.35 -12.25 18.78
C TRP A 246 -26.64 -13.57 19.52
N GLU A 247 -25.88 -14.63 19.26
CA GLU A 247 -25.98 -15.90 19.97
C GLU A 247 -25.68 -15.77 21.47
N SER A 248 -24.77 -14.89 21.86
CA SER A 248 -24.49 -14.63 23.27
C SER A 248 -25.62 -13.85 23.95
N VAL A 249 -26.37 -13.05 23.19
CA VAL A 249 -27.58 -12.36 23.67
C VAL A 249 -28.77 -13.31 23.77
N LYS A 250 -28.88 -14.29 22.87
CA LYS A 250 -29.95 -15.29 22.86
C LYS A 250 -29.82 -16.36 23.95
N ASP A 251 -28.62 -16.54 24.53
CA ASP A 251 -28.39 -17.54 25.58
C ASP A 251 -29.10 -17.17 26.91
N ASN A 252 -29.53 -18.19 27.65
CA ASN A 252 -30.20 -18.05 28.94
C ASN A 252 -29.18 -17.93 30.11
N ALA A 253 -28.13 -17.16 29.90
CA ALA A 253 -27.00 -17.05 30.81
C ALA A 253 -26.52 -15.59 30.98
N ALA A 254 -25.77 -15.34 32.06
CA ALA A 254 -25.14 -14.05 32.25
C ALA A 254 -24.02 -13.84 31.24
N ILE A 255 -23.90 -12.62 30.71
CA ILE A 255 -22.83 -12.27 29.77
C ILE A 255 -21.64 -11.72 30.56
N SER A 256 -20.48 -12.36 30.38
CA SER A 256 -19.21 -11.92 30.97
C SER A 256 -18.44 -11.07 29.97
N TRP A 257 -18.28 -9.80 30.29
CA TRP A 257 -17.60 -8.83 29.45
C TRP A 257 -16.15 -8.64 29.86
N ARG A 258 -15.31 -8.34 28.88
CA ARG A 258 -13.95 -7.88 29.11
C ARG A 258 -13.68 -6.60 28.36
N ASN A 259 -13.22 -5.58 29.08
CA ASN A 259 -12.78 -4.35 28.46
C ASN A 259 -11.53 -4.63 27.61
N ILE A 260 -11.59 -4.38 26.30
CA ILE A 260 -10.49 -4.74 25.38
C ILE A 260 -9.20 -3.96 25.65
N VAL A 261 -9.30 -2.76 26.25
CA VAL A 261 -8.17 -1.87 26.54
C VAL A 261 -7.47 -2.27 27.83
N ASN A 262 -8.18 -2.27 28.96
CA ASN A 262 -7.58 -2.47 30.29
C ASN A 262 -7.84 -3.86 30.90
N GLY A 263 -8.63 -4.71 30.24
CA GLY A 263 -8.93 -6.06 30.69
C GLY A 263 -9.93 -6.16 31.85
N GLN A 264 -10.52 -5.04 32.29
CA GLN A 264 -11.52 -5.00 33.36
C GLN A 264 -12.71 -5.90 33.01
N ILE A 265 -13.18 -6.65 34.01
CA ILE A 265 -14.33 -7.54 33.87
C ILE A 265 -15.59 -6.80 34.27
N ASP A 266 -16.65 -6.99 33.50
CA ASP A 266 -18.01 -6.58 33.84
C ASP A 266 -18.98 -7.75 33.60
N ILE A 267 -20.13 -7.77 34.27
CA ILE A 267 -21.10 -8.87 34.15
C ILE A 267 -22.50 -8.29 33.99
N THR A 268 -23.15 -8.64 32.88
CA THR A 268 -24.59 -8.42 32.74
C THR A 268 -25.32 -9.67 33.20
N ALA A 269 -26.07 -9.56 34.30
CA ALA A 269 -26.87 -10.66 34.81
C ALA A 269 -27.99 -11.01 33.82
N PHE A 270 -28.22 -12.31 33.63
CA PHE A 270 -29.38 -12.78 32.87
C PHE A 270 -30.68 -12.29 33.54
N LYS A 271 -31.59 -11.79 32.71
CA LYS A 271 -32.91 -11.38 33.18
C LYS A 271 -33.97 -11.66 32.12
N ALA A 272 -35.04 -12.32 32.55
CA ALA A 272 -36.25 -12.51 31.78
C ALA A 272 -37.40 -11.70 32.40
N VAL A 273 -38.11 -10.94 31.57
CA VAL A 273 -39.23 -10.08 31.96
C VAL A 273 -40.49 -10.57 31.26
N ALA A 274 -41.52 -10.92 32.03
CA ALA A 274 -42.83 -11.22 31.46
C ALA A 274 -43.56 -9.91 31.13
N ILE A 275 -44.02 -9.76 29.88
CA ILE A 275 -44.84 -8.63 29.45
C ILE A 275 -46.23 -8.78 30.08
N CYS A 276 -46.68 -7.75 30.81
CA CYS A 276 -47.97 -7.75 31.49
C CYS A 276 -48.53 -6.34 31.66
N ASN A 277 -49.80 -6.24 32.06
CA ASN A 277 -50.48 -4.95 32.24
C ASN A 277 -49.78 -4.01 33.25
N ASP A 278 -48.94 -4.54 34.15
CA ASP A 278 -48.23 -3.74 35.15
C ASP A 278 -46.99 -3.02 34.58
N ASN A 279 -46.48 -3.46 33.42
CA ASN A 279 -45.25 -2.93 32.84
C ASN A 279 -45.37 -2.37 31.42
N VAL A 280 -46.51 -2.58 30.74
CA VAL A 280 -46.80 -1.95 29.45
C VAL A 280 -47.14 -0.47 29.60
N ALA A 281 -46.75 0.34 28.63
CA ALA A 281 -47.06 1.78 28.61
C ALA A 281 -48.40 2.09 27.93
N ASP A 282 -48.80 1.26 26.95
CA ASP A 282 -50.08 1.36 26.24
C ASP A 282 -50.51 -0.02 25.69
N CYS A 283 -51.49 -0.03 24.78
CA CYS A 283 -52.03 -1.22 24.14
C CYS A 283 -51.61 -1.37 22.66
N ASP A 284 -50.64 -0.60 22.18
CA ASP A 284 -50.28 -0.50 20.76
C ASP A 284 -49.18 -1.50 20.37
N THR A 285 -49.37 -2.78 20.70
CA THR A 285 -48.42 -3.83 20.34
C THR A 285 -48.58 -4.21 18.87
N THR A 286 -47.47 -4.20 18.11
CA THR A 286 -47.45 -4.67 16.72
C THR A 286 -46.72 -6.00 16.63
N ILE A 287 -47.25 -6.92 15.82
CA ILE A 287 -46.65 -8.24 15.58
C ILE A 287 -46.52 -8.42 14.07
N ASN A 288 -45.29 -8.67 13.62
CA ASN A 288 -44.94 -8.96 12.24
C ASN A 288 -44.21 -10.30 12.16
N VAL A 289 -44.23 -10.91 10.98
CA VAL A 289 -43.34 -12.05 10.68
C VAL A 289 -42.09 -11.48 10.02
N GLY A 290 -40.92 -11.79 10.56
CA GLY A 290 -39.65 -11.34 10.00
C GLY A 290 -39.39 -11.91 8.60
N GLU A 291 -38.38 -11.35 7.93
CA GLU A 291 -37.93 -11.88 6.64
C GLU A 291 -37.49 -13.33 6.77
N VAL A 292 -37.71 -14.12 5.71
CA VAL A 292 -37.33 -15.54 5.67
C VAL A 292 -36.48 -15.78 4.45
N TYR A 293 -35.24 -16.19 4.67
CA TYR A 293 -34.29 -16.54 3.60
C TYR A 293 -33.92 -17.99 3.74
N ASN A 294 -34.28 -18.79 2.74
CA ASN A 294 -33.96 -20.22 2.75
C ASN A 294 -32.67 -20.52 2.00
N GLN A 295 -31.95 -19.51 1.48
CA GLN A 295 -30.59 -19.64 0.96
C GLN A 295 -29.80 -18.33 1.14
N LEU A 296 -28.62 -18.43 1.74
CA LEU A 296 -27.69 -17.32 2.00
C LEU A 296 -26.49 -17.46 1.06
N LEU A 297 -26.13 -16.39 0.34
CA LEU A 297 -24.95 -16.32 -0.53
C LEU A 297 -24.08 -15.16 -0.06
N LEU A 298 -22.87 -15.47 0.36
CA LEU A 298 -21.85 -14.51 0.78
C LEU A 298 -20.72 -14.49 -0.24
N THR A 299 -20.50 -13.35 -0.88
CA THR A 299 -19.43 -13.13 -1.87
C THR A 299 -18.21 -12.53 -1.18
N CYS A 300 -17.01 -13.05 -1.43
CA CYS A 300 -15.77 -12.46 -0.95
C CYS A 300 -15.13 -11.60 -2.04
N LYS A 301 -14.89 -10.32 -1.75
CA LYS A 301 -14.07 -9.41 -2.56
C LYS A 301 -12.61 -9.60 -2.20
N ILE A 302 -11.86 -10.18 -3.12
CA ILE A 302 -10.44 -10.44 -2.96
C ILE A 302 -9.66 -9.24 -3.49
N GLU A 303 -8.84 -8.65 -2.64
CA GLU A 303 -7.89 -7.61 -3.05
C GLU A 303 -6.48 -8.22 -3.09
N SER A 304 -6.02 -8.51 -4.31
CA SER A 304 -4.75 -9.21 -4.56
C SER A 304 -3.59 -8.26 -4.83
N VAL A 305 -2.37 -8.71 -4.54
CA VAL A 305 -1.12 -8.00 -4.78
C VAL A 305 -0.44 -8.57 -6.01
N GLU A 306 -0.47 -7.84 -7.11
CA GLU A 306 0.27 -8.22 -8.33
C GLU A 306 1.71 -7.71 -8.34
N ARG A 307 1.92 -6.47 -7.90
CA ARG A 307 3.21 -5.76 -7.96
C ARG A 307 3.75 -5.54 -6.55
N VAL A 308 4.95 -6.04 -6.27
CA VAL A 308 5.61 -5.89 -4.95
C VAL A 308 6.08 -4.46 -4.73
N ILE A 309 6.57 -3.81 -5.79
CA ILE A 309 6.90 -2.39 -5.83
C ILE A 309 6.46 -1.85 -7.19
N GLU A 310 6.08 -0.59 -7.28
CA GLU A 310 5.92 0.06 -8.58
C GLU A 310 7.29 0.24 -9.24
N SER A 311 7.33 0.03 -10.55
CA SER A 311 8.55 0.19 -11.33
C SER A 311 9.05 1.64 -11.23
N PRO A 312 10.37 1.88 -11.12
CA PRO A 312 10.92 3.21 -11.31
C PRO A 312 10.67 3.73 -12.74
N LEU A 313 10.27 2.85 -13.68
CA LEU A 313 10.00 3.17 -15.09
C LEU A 313 8.50 3.16 -15.44
N ASP A 314 7.61 3.10 -14.45
CA ASP A 314 6.16 3.15 -14.66
C ASP A 314 5.73 4.52 -15.20
N GLU A 315 5.09 4.56 -16.38
CA GLU A 315 4.72 5.79 -17.06
C GLU A 315 3.76 6.66 -16.23
N ASP A 316 2.89 6.05 -15.42
CA ASP A 316 1.90 6.76 -14.60
C ASP A 316 2.55 7.48 -13.41
N LEU A 317 3.73 7.02 -12.97
CA LEU A 317 4.48 7.60 -11.86
C LEU A 317 5.60 8.53 -12.31
N LEU A 318 5.94 8.50 -13.60
CA LEU A 318 6.98 9.32 -14.19
C LEU A 318 6.46 10.72 -14.51
N THR A 319 7.20 11.70 -14.03
CA THR A 319 7.01 13.11 -14.42
C THR A 319 8.36 13.67 -14.85
N SER A 320 8.36 14.74 -15.64
CA SER A 320 9.59 15.45 -15.94
C SER A 320 9.52 16.85 -15.33
N PRO A 321 10.55 17.29 -14.60
CA PRO A 321 10.68 18.70 -14.21
C PRO A 321 10.97 19.60 -15.42
N PHE A 322 11.18 19.03 -16.61
CA PHE A 322 11.43 19.72 -17.87
C PHE A 322 10.26 19.49 -18.83
N PHE A 323 9.77 20.57 -19.46
CA PHE A 323 8.61 20.50 -20.35
C PHE A 323 8.90 19.82 -21.70
N TYR A 324 10.17 19.57 -22.05
CA TYR A 324 10.57 18.92 -23.30
C TYR A 324 11.92 18.21 -23.17
N TRP A 325 12.20 17.26 -24.06
CA TRP A 325 13.53 16.66 -24.22
C TRP A 325 14.50 17.64 -24.89
N GLN A 326 15.80 17.50 -24.62
CA GLN A 326 16.85 18.37 -25.14
C GLN A 326 17.86 17.54 -25.96
N LYS A 327 18.36 18.10 -27.07
CA LYS A 327 19.56 17.57 -27.74
C LYS A 327 20.77 17.70 -26.80
N TYR A 328 21.35 16.57 -26.41
CA TYR A 328 22.34 16.50 -25.35
C TYR A 328 23.75 16.30 -25.84
N CYS A 329 23.96 15.35 -26.75
CA CYS A 329 25.25 15.15 -27.39
C CYS A 329 25.10 14.75 -28.85
N THR A 330 26.06 15.16 -29.68
CA THR A 330 26.22 14.67 -31.05
C THR A 330 27.47 13.82 -31.13
N GLU A 331 27.33 12.59 -31.59
CA GLU A 331 28.43 11.70 -31.93
C GLU A 331 28.82 11.91 -33.39
N PHE A 332 30.11 12.06 -33.65
CA PHE A 332 30.68 12.03 -34.99
C PHE A 332 31.50 10.78 -35.13
N SER A 333 31.21 9.95 -36.14
CA SER A 333 31.99 8.73 -36.40
C SER A 333 32.26 8.54 -37.88
N ALA A 334 33.50 8.17 -38.23
CA ALA A 334 33.85 7.73 -39.58
C ALA A 334 34.60 6.40 -39.49
N ASP A 335 33.98 5.32 -39.96
CA ASP A 335 34.58 3.98 -39.92
C ASP A 335 35.73 3.85 -40.93
N GLY A 336 36.84 3.24 -40.51
CA GLY A 336 38.07 3.06 -41.28
C GLY A 336 39.21 4.00 -40.85
N GLU A 337 40.45 3.59 -41.11
CA GLU A 337 41.66 4.36 -40.74
C GLU A 337 42.21 5.24 -41.88
N GLY A 338 41.77 4.99 -43.12
CA GLY A 338 42.33 5.57 -44.33
C GLY A 338 41.97 7.05 -44.56
N LYS A 339 42.50 7.58 -45.69
CA LYS A 339 42.48 9.03 -45.98
C LYS A 339 41.08 9.60 -46.10
N SER A 340 40.15 8.83 -46.66
CA SER A 340 38.76 9.23 -46.81
C SER A 340 38.05 9.35 -45.47
N ALA A 341 38.23 8.38 -44.57
CA ALA A 341 37.63 8.39 -43.23
C ALA A 341 38.19 9.53 -42.38
N TYR A 342 39.51 9.73 -42.38
CA TYR A 342 40.16 10.85 -41.69
C TYR A 342 39.67 12.22 -42.18
N ASN A 343 39.60 12.42 -43.51
CA ASN A 343 39.13 13.68 -44.08
C ASN A 343 37.63 13.91 -43.82
N ALA A 344 36.82 12.86 -43.87
CA ALA A 344 35.40 12.92 -43.54
C ALA A 344 35.18 13.28 -42.08
N PHE A 345 35.94 12.66 -41.16
CA PHE A 345 35.91 12.97 -39.74
C PHE A 345 36.33 14.42 -39.46
N LYS A 346 37.41 14.89 -40.09
CA LYS A 346 37.83 16.30 -40.03
C LYS A 346 36.72 17.23 -40.51
N ALA A 347 36.09 16.90 -41.64
CA ALA A 347 35.00 17.71 -42.19
C ALA A 347 33.84 17.82 -41.21
N MET A 348 33.38 16.69 -40.66
CA MET A 348 32.31 16.65 -39.65
C MET A 348 32.67 17.46 -38.40
N CYS A 349 33.92 17.37 -37.92
CA CYS A 349 34.35 18.14 -36.75
C CYS A 349 34.44 19.65 -37.01
N HIS A 350 34.44 20.12 -38.26
CA HIS A 350 34.51 21.55 -38.64
C HIS A 350 33.22 22.06 -39.29
N ASP A 351 32.11 21.36 -39.09
CA ASP A 351 30.80 21.70 -39.69
C ASP A 351 30.85 21.78 -41.23
N LYS A 352 31.75 21.01 -41.86
CA LYS A 352 31.89 20.90 -43.32
C LYS A 352 31.19 19.64 -43.83
N PRO A 353 30.60 19.68 -45.03
CA PRO A 353 29.95 18.52 -45.60
C PRO A 353 30.96 17.42 -45.98
N THR A 354 30.52 16.17 -45.88
CA THR A 354 31.18 14.99 -46.43
C THR A 354 30.12 14.08 -47.07
N ASP A 355 30.52 13.25 -48.02
CA ASP A 355 29.71 12.25 -48.72
C ASP A 355 30.18 10.81 -48.42
N TYR A 356 31.01 10.64 -47.39
CA TYR A 356 31.62 9.37 -47.05
C TYR A 356 30.56 8.37 -46.57
N GLY A 357 30.47 7.22 -47.25
CA GLY A 357 29.42 6.22 -47.01
C GLY A 357 29.40 5.60 -45.61
N ALA A 358 30.55 5.62 -44.93
CA ALA A 358 30.73 5.10 -43.57
C ALA A 358 30.92 6.23 -42.52
N GLY A 359 30.51 7.46 -42.86
CA GLY A 359 30.40 8.57 -41.91
C GLY A 359 28.98 8.67 -41.34
N ARG A 360 28.88 8.90 -40.03
CA ARG A 360 27.62 9.01 -39.29
C ARG A 360 27.69 10.17 -38.30
N ILE A 361 26.56 10.88 -38.19
CA ILE A 361 26.32 11.91 -37.19
C ILE A 361 25.10 11.49 -36.40
N THR A 362 25.27 11.18 -35.11
CA THR A 362 24.18 10.72 -34.26
C THR A 362 23.87 11.76 -33.20
N ASP A 363 22.71 12.38 -33.31
CA ASP A 363 22.18 13.29 -32.31
C ASP A 363 21.42 12.51 -31.24
N TRP A 364 21.86 12.65 -30.00
CA TRP A 364 21.22 12.05 -28.83
C TRP A 364 20.39 13.09 -28.10
N PHE A 365 19.18 12.68 -27.74
CA PHE A 365 18.21 13.47 -27.00
C PHE A 365 17.98 12.83 -25.64
N ILE A 366 17.82 13.67 -24.63
CA ILE A 366 17.56 13.23 -23.26
C ILE A 366 16.36 13.97 -22.70
N GLN A 367 15.68 13.33 -21.76
CA GLN A 367 14.81 13.98 -20.81
C GLN A 367 15.07 13.41 -19.42
N VAL A 368 15.34 14.28 -18.46
CA VAL A 368 15.45 13.90 -17.05
C VAL A 368 14.06 13.63 -16.53
N MET A 369 13.88 12.48 -15.89
CA MET A 369 12.62 12.07 -15.30
C MET A 369 12.74 12.00 -13.78
N ALA A 370 11.66 12.37 -13.11
CA ALA A 370 11.42 12.14 -11.69
C ALA A 370 10.34 11.06 -11.54
N ASN A 371 10.34 10.36 -10.42
CA ASN A 371 9.32 9.36 -10.11
C ASN A 371 8.77 9.64 -8.71
N SER A 372 7.45 9.62 -8.55
CA SER A 372 6.81 9.96 -7.27
C SER A 372 6.94 8.90 -6.17
N ALA A 373 7.35 7.67 -6.52
CA ALA A 373 7.54 6.54 -5.60
C ALA A 373 9.02 6.17 -5.42
N TRP A 374 9.96 6.92 -5.99
CA TRP A 374 11.39 6.63 -5.93
C TRP A 374 12.23 7.87 -5.67
N ILE A 375 13.24 7.71 -4.81
CA ILE A 375 14.27 8.71 -4.54
C ILE A 375 15.59 8.23 -5.14
N PHE A 376 16.34 9.15 -5.76
CA PHE A 376 17.69 8.92 -6.26
C PHE A 376 18.70 9.74 -5.46
N PRO A 377 19.30 9.19 -4.39
CA PRO A 377 20.11 9.94 -3.45
C PRO A 377 21.39 10.50 -4.06
N LYS A 378 21.70 11.76 -3.74
CA LYS A 378 23.05 12.29 -3.98
C LYS A 378 24.01 11.79 -2.91
N ASN A 379 25.06 11.07 -3.30
CA ASN A 379 26.09 10.52 -2.39
C ASN A 379 25.47 9.70 -1.23
N GLY A 380 24.47 8.87 -1.53
CA GLY A 380 23.77 8.05 -0.53
C GLY A 380 22.84 8.82 0.43
N ASN A 381 22.75 10.16 0.35
CA ASN A 381 21.90 10.95 1.23
C ASN A 381 20.43 10.94 0.76
N THR A 382 19.60 10.14 1.40
CA THR A 382 18.17 9.97 1.05
C THR A 382 17.32 11.22 1.26
N ALA A 383 17.82 12.25 1.95
CA ALA A 383 17.15 13.54 2.06
C ALA A 383 17.32 14.43 0.81
N VAL A 384 18.19 14.05 -0.14
CA VAL A 384 18.49 14.82 -1.35
C VAL A 384 18.28 13.96 -2.59
N ASP A 385 17.16 14.17 -3.27
CA ASP A 385 16.86 13.55 -4.56
C ASP A 385 17.53 14.30 -5.72
N LEU A 386 18.28 13.58 -6.57
CA LEU A 386 18.97 14.13 -7.74
C LEU A 386 18.00 14.70 -8.78
N ALA A 387 16.86 14.06 -9.01
CA ALA A 387 15.88 14.54 -9.98
C ALA A 387 15.28 15.89 -9.54
N THR A 388 14.98 16.04 -8.25
CA THR A 388 14.55 17.31 -7.65
C THR A 388 15.65 18.36 -7.64
N LEU A 389 16.88 18.00 -7.21
CA LEU A 389 18.00 18.93 -7.07
C LEU A 389 18.38 19.59 -8.41
N TYR A 390 18.40 18.81 -9.49
CA TYR A 390 18.75 19.29 -10.83
C TYR A 390 17.52 19.68 -11.67
N GLY A 391 16.30 19.30 -11.24
CA GLY A 391 15.02 19.54 -11.89
C GLY A 391 14.48 20.96 -11.75
N THR A 392 15.30 21.98 -12.06
CA THR A 392 14.90 23.40 -11.94
C THR A 392 14.09 23.93 -13.14
N GLY A 393 13.76 23.06 -14.10
CA GLY A 393 13.16 23.43 -15.39
C GLY A 393 14.14 24.05 -16.40
N LYS A 394 15.40 24.30 -16.00
CA LYS A 394 16.46 24.87 -16.84
C LYS A 394 17.74 24.05 -16.79
N ASN A 395 18.57 24.16 -17.83
CA ASN A 395 19.88 23.51 -17.93
C ASN A 395 19.83 21.99 -17.71
N GLN A 396 18.95 21.31 -18.43
CA GLN A 396 18.68 19.86 -18.27
C GLN A 396 19.93 18.99 -18.40
N GLN A 397 20.92 19.42 -19.19
CA GLN A 397 22.20 18.72 -19.38
C GLN A 397 23.02 18.56 -18.08
N THR A 398 22.74 19.34 -17.04
CA THR A 398 23.56 19.39 -15.82
C THR A 398 23.58 18.05 -15.08
N LEU A 399 22.43 17.38 -14.95
CA LEU A 399 22.35 16.07 -14.27
C LEU A 399 23.13 14.97 -15.02
N PRO A 400 22.93 14.74 -16.33
CA PRO A 400 23.71 13.73 -17.04
C PRO A 400 25.20 14.09 -17.17
N ASN A 401 25.57 15.38 -17.23
CA ASN A 401 26.98 15.76 -17.10
C ASN A 401 27.52 15.36 -15.72
N TRP A 402 26.78 15.64 -14.65
CA TRP A 402 27.16 15.23 -13.29
C TRP A 402 27.30 13.71 -13.17
N LEU A 403 26.36 12.93 -13.72
CA LEU A 403 26.45 11.47 -13.76
C LEU A 403 27.65 10.98 -14.58
N GLY A 404 28.07 11.70 -15.62
CA GLY A 404 29.26 11.35 -16.41
C GLY A 404 30.59 11.47 -15.65
N GLU A 405 30.57 12.12 -14.49
CA GLU A 405 31.76 12.35 -13.66
C GLU A 405 31.64 11.74 -12.26
N ASN A 406 30.41 11.55 -11.76
CA ASN A 406 30.11 11.10 -10.40
C ASN A 406 29.29 9.81 -10.41
N LEU A 407 29.49 8.98 -9.38
CA LEU A 407 28.66 7.82 -9.12
C LEU A 407 27.28 8.25 -8.60
N GLY A 408 26.24 7.56 -9.05
CA GLY A 408 24.85 7.83 -8.66
C GLY A 408 23.89 7.16 -9.63
N ALA A 409 22.60 7.37 -9.43
CA ALA A 409 21.59 6.90 -10.36
C ALA A 409 20.55 7.97 -10.68
N ALA A 410 19.90 7.85 -11.83
CA ALA A 410 18.74 8.66 -12.19
C ALA A 410 17.90 7.93 -13.25
N ILE A 411 16.68 8.42 -13.47
CA ILE A 411 15.86 7.99 -14.60
C ILE A 411 16.04 8.99 -15.75
N LEU A 412 16.45 8.48 -16.90
CA LEU A 412 16.62 9.28 -18.11
C LEU A 412 15.81 8.66 -19.24
N SER A 413 14.98 9.47 -19.89
CA SER A 413 14.42 9.15 -21.19
C SER A 413 15.47 9.47 -22.25
N ILE A 414 15.88 8.50 -23.05
CA ILE A 414 16.96 8.66 -24.03
C ILE A 414 16.45 8.23 -25.41
N GLY A 415 16.73 9.03 -26.43
CA GLY A 415 16.45 8.72 -27.83
C GLY A 415 17.53 9.28 -28.75
N ASN A 416 17.51 8.90 -30.02
CA ASN A 416 18.52 9.34 -30.98
C ASN A 416 17.97 9.54 -32.39
N VAL A 417 18.72 10.31 -33.18
CA VAL A 417 18.57 10.46 -34.62
C VAL A 417 19.94 10.27 -35.26
N GLU A 418 20.09 9.26 -36.10
CA GLU A 418 21.33 8.99 -36.84
C GLU A 418 21.20 9.49 -38.28
N ILE A 419 22.20 10.26 -38.74
CA ILE A 419 22.30 10.79 -40.09
C ILE A 419 23.51 10.16 -40.78
N ASN A 420 23.28 9.47 -41.90
CA ASN A 420 24.36 8.95 -42.73
C ASN A 420 24.90 10.06 -43.65
N THR A 421 26.23 10.21 -43.69
CA THR A 421 26.84 11.27 -44.50
C THR A 421 26.86 10.99 -46.00
N ALA A 422 26.50 9.78 -46.47
CA ALA A 422 26.40 9.43 -47.89
C ALA A 422 25.37 10.28 -48.67
N LYS A 423 24.43 10.95 -47.99
CA LYS A 423 23.35 11.77 -48.59
C LYS A 423 22.50 11.05 -49.63
N ASN A 424 22.42 9.72 -49.55
CA ASN A 424 21.60 8.87 -50.42
C ASN A 424 20.14 8.74 -49.92
N ASP A 425 19.84 9.26 -48.74
CA ASP A 425 18.50 9.35 -48.16
C ASP A 425 18.29 10.76 -47.61
N ASN A 426 17.25 11.45 -48.08
CA ASN A 426 16.85 12.79 -47.65
C ASN A 426 15.47 12.79 -46.97
N SER A 427 14.97 11.61 -46.59
CA SER A 427 13.68 11.48 -45.91
C SER A 427 13.73 12.21 -44.57
N PRO A 428 12.72 13.03 -44.23
CA PRO A 428 12.68 13.68 -42.93
C PRO A 428 12.46 12.64 -41.83
N VAL A 429 13.20 12.76 -40.73
CA VAL A 429 12.95 11.97 -39.51
C VAL A 429 11.75 12.59 -38.77
N SER A 430 10.63 11.86 -38.76
CA SER A 430 9.35 12.38 -38.24
C SER A 430 9.18 12.27 -36.73
N LYS A 431 9.97 11.43 -36.05
CA LYS A 431 9.88 11.18 -34.60
C LYS A 431 11.22 10.77 -34.01
N VAL A 432 11.52 11.25 -32.81
CA VAL A 432 12.57 10.71 -31.93
C VAL A 432 11.90 9.71 -30.98
N ASN A 433 12.25 8.44 -31.06
CA ASN A 433 11.75 7.43 -30.13
C ASN A 433 12.57 7.50 -28.84
N MET A 434 11.93 7.93 -27.76
CA MET A 434 12.53 8.00 -26.45
C MET A 434 12.25 6.71 -25.67
N THR A 435 13.20 6.25 -24.87
CA THR A 435 13.04 5.09 -23.98
C THR A 435 13.52 5.45 -22.58
N ASN A 436 12.74 5.10 -21.57
CA ASN A 436 13.08 5.36 -20.17
C ASN A 436 14.06 4.29 -19.66
N TYR A 437 15.15 4.75 -19.07
CA TYR A 437 16.17 3.91 -18.45
C TYR A 437 16.39 4.31 -17.00
N LEU A 438 16.53 3.31 -16.12
CA LEU A 438 17.24 3.49 -14.87
C LEU A 438 18.73 3.44 -15.20
N VAL A 439 19.41 4.57 -15.05
CA VAL A 439 20.83 4.72 -15.35
C VAL A 439 21.60 4.76 -14.04
N VAL A 440 22.51 3.80 -13.85
CA VAL A 440 23.44 3.75 -12.72
C VAL A 440 24.84 4.09 -13.24
N SER A 441 25.38 5.22 -12.82
CA SER A 441 26.70 5.66 -13.26
C SER A 441 27.83 4.89 -12.58
N VAL A 442 28.84 4.53 -13.38
CA VAL A 442 30.03 3.75 -12.96
C VAL A 442 31.32 4.52 -13.26
N ASN A 443 31.39 5.19 -14.42
CA ASN A 443 32.50 6.04 -14.86
C ASN A 443 33.88 5.34 -14.89
N GLY A 444 33.92 4.09 -15.37
CA GLY A 444 35.15 3.31 -15.50
C GLY A 444 36.25 4.01 -16.30
N ASN A 445 37.51 3.75 -15.94
CA ASN A 445 38.70 4.42 -16.50
C ASN A 445 39.57 3.57 -17.44
N ASP A 446 39.09 2.39 -17.84
CA ASP A 446 39.74 1.42 -18.72
C ASP A 446 41.08 0.86 -18.20
N SER A 447 41.35 0.97 -16.89
CA SER A 447 42.59 0.48 -16.26
C SER A 447 42.40 -0.84 -15.51
N ASP A 448 43.28 -1.80 -15.80
CA ASP A 448 43.34 -3.11 -15.13
C ASP A 448 44.31 -3.14 -13.94
N LYS A 449 45.12 -2.09 -13.80
CA LYS A 449 46.22 -2.06 -12.84
C LYS A 449 45.70 -1.82 -11.44
N GLU A 450 46.14 -2.67 -10.50
CA GLU A 450 45.80 -2.53 -9.08
C GLU A 450 46.21 -1.16 -8.54
N GLY A 451 45.28 -0.48 -7.85
CA GLY A 451 45.46 0.88 -7.34
C GLY A 451 45.28 2.01 -8.37
N GLU A 452 45.11 1.70 -9.66
CA GLU A 452 44.85 2.68 -10.73
C GLU A 452 43.46 2.53 -11.37
N TYR A 453 42.74 1.43 -11.13
CA TYR A 453 41.39 1.22 -11.67
C TYR A 453 40.36 2.07 -10.92
N TYR A 454 39.28 2.42 -11.61
CA TYR A 454 38.14 3.13 -11.03
C TYR A 454 36.83 2.57 -11.62
N PRO A 455 35.74 2.47 -10.84
CA PRO A 455 35.64 2.77 -9.41
C PRO A 455 36.19 1.64 -8.52
N ASP A 456 36.62 1.99 -7.31
CA ASP A 456 36.99 1.06 -6.25
C ASP A 456 35.95 0.98 -5.11
N ALA A 457 36.28 0.23 -4.06
CA ALA A 457 35.38 0.07 -2.91
C ALA A 457 35.13 1.37 -2.13
N ASN A 458 36.11 2.27 -2.08
CA ASN A 458 36.02 3.58 -1.41
C ASN A 458 35.20 4.57 -2.24
N ASP A 459 35.11 4.37 -3.56
CA ASP A 459 34.24 5.17 -4.42
C ASP A 459 32.77 4.69 -4.33
N ILE A 460 32.53 3.37 -4.37
CA ILE A 460 31.17 2.81 -4.38
C ILE A 460 30.49 3.00 -3.02
N LYS A 461 31.18 2.70 -1.91
CA LYS A 461 30.56 2.61 -0.58
C LYS A 461 29.88 3.92 -0.11
N PRO A 462 30.46 5.12 -0.30
CA PRO A 462 29.83 6.38 0.10
C PRO A 462 28.55 6.73 -0.66
N ASN A 463 28.29 6.09 -1.81
CA ASN A 463 27.14 6.40 -2.66
C ASN A 463 25.94 5.47 -2.40
N ILE A 464 26.05 4.52 -1.46
CA ILE A 464 24.97 3.60 -1.11
C ILE A 464 23.95 4.30 -0.20
N PRO A 465 22.63 4.21 -0.46
CA PRO A 465 21.97 3.57 -1.61
C PRO A 465 21.88 4.49 -2.84
N TYR A 466 21.83 3.88 -4.03
CA TYR A 466 21.74 4.58 -5.32
C TYR A 466 20.30 4.89 -5.73
N ALA A 467 19.35 4.05 -5.31
CA ALA A 467 17.93 4.30 -5.48
C ALA A 467 17.14 3.69 -4.32
N VAL A 468 16.12 4.40 -3.84
CA VAL A 468 15.27 3.98 -2.73
C VAL A 468 13.82 4.06 -3.16
N TYR A 469 13.12 2.94 -3.04
CA TYR A 469 11.68 2.91 -3.21
C TYR A 469 11.01 3.49 -1.96
N THR A 470 10.14 4.48 -2.17
CA THR A 470 9.38 5.19 -1.13
C THR A 470 7.87 5.06 -1.31
N GLY A 471 7.42 4.34 -2.34
CA GLY A 471 6.02 3.93 -2.45
C GLY A 471 5.64 2.92 -1.37
N ASN A 472 4.35 2.62 -1.31
CA ASN A 472 3.82 1.56 -0.47
C ASN A 472 2.62 0.90 -1.17
N ASN A 473 2.93 0.14 -2.22
CA ASN A 473 1.94 -0.50 -3.10
C ASN A 473 1.52 -1.88 -2.63
N ALA A 474 2.39 -2.53 -1.87
CA ALA A 474 2.22 -3.92 -1.48
C ALA A 474 2.40 -4.08 0.02
N GLY A 475 1.53 -4.89 0.61
CA GLY A 475 1.54 -5.28 2.01
C GLY A 475 0.77 -6.59 2.18
N GLY A 476 0.38 -6.92 3.42
CA GLY A 476 -0.36 -8.14 3.69
C GLY A 476 0.52 -9.38 3.86
N ASN A 477 -0.07 -10.55 3.61
CA ASN A 477 0.58 -11.85 3.86
C ASN A 477 1.14 -12.47 2.58
N PHE A 478 2.46 -12.43 2.42
CA PHE A 478 3.14 -12.98 1.24
C PHE A 478 3.33 -14.50 1.33
N SER A 479 3.40 -15.05 2.54
CA SER A 479 3.54 -16.48 2.74
C SER A 479 2.23 -17.22 2.44
N PRO A 480 2.26 -18.31 1.67
CA PRO A 480 1.07 -19.08 1.37
C PRO A 480 0.49 -19.75 2.63
N ALA A 481 -0.78 -20.13 2.57
CA ALA A 481 -1.50 -20.72 3.68
C ALA A 481 -1.04 -22.15 4.03
N ASP A 482 -0.48 -22.88 3.05
CA ASP A 482 0.01 -24.25 3.21
C ASP A 482 1.37 -24.47 2.53
N ASP A 483 2.04 -25.56 2.95
CA ASP A 483 3.40 -25.89 2.51
C ASP A 483 3.47 -26.49 1.10
N LYS A 484 2.32 -26.67 0.42
CA LYS A 484 2.28 -27.21 -0.95
C LYS A 484 2.42 -26.12 -2.00
N VAL A 485 2.22 -24.85 -1.63
CA VAL A 485 2.39 -23.69 -2.50
C VAL A 485 3.71 -23.03 -2.22
N THR A 486 4.35 -22.56 -3.29
CA THR A 486 5.41 -21.57 -3.21
C THR A 486 4.97 -20.33 -4.00
N ASN A 487 4.94 -19.20 -3.31
CA ASN A 487 4.83 -17.90 -3.98
C ASN A 487 6.22 -17.45 -4.43
N TYR A 488 6.31 -16.64 -5.48
CA TYR A 488 7.56 -16.15 -6.02
C TYR A 488 7.48 -14.64 -6.25
N ILE A 489 8.50 -13.93 -5.79
CA ILE A 489 8.75 -12.55 -6.19
C ILE A 489 9.68 -12.59 -7.39
N VAL A 490 9.19 -12.20 -8.56
CA VAL A 490 9.92 -12.29 -9.83
C VAL A 490 10.34 -10.92 -10.28
N LEU A 491 11.65 -10.76 -10.51
CA LEU A 491 12.24 -9.57 -11.11
C LEU A 491 12.50 -9.82 -12.60
N SER A 492 12.02 -8.93 -13.45
CA SER A 492 12.19 -9.01 -14.91
C SER A 492 12.65 -7.66 -15.48
N GLY A 493 13.18 -7.69 -16.70
CA GLY A 493 13.67 -6.51 -17.41
C GLY A 493 14.92 -6.80 -18.22
N LYS A 494 15.53 -5.74 -18.75
CA LYS A 494 16.75 -5.80 -19.57
C LYS A 494 17.85 -4.95 -18.96
N ILE A 495 19.09 -5.41 -19.06
CA ILE A 495 20.27 -4.76 -18.49
C ILE A 495 21.42 -4.70 -19.49
N VAL A 496 22.16 -3.59 -19.46
CA VAL A 496 23.35 -3.35 -20.26
C VAL A 496 24.49 -2.86 -19.37
N LEU A 497 25.66 -3.49 -19.50
CA LEU A 497 26.93 -2.92 -19.07
C LEU A 497 27.49 -2.05 -20.22
N ASN A 498 27.23 -0.74 -20.20
CA ASN A 498 27.57 0.15 -21.30
C ASN A 498 29.10 0.40 -21.32
N PRO A 499 29.83 0.14 -22.41
CA PRO A 499 31.28 0.24 -22.45
C PRO A 499 31.79 1.67 -22.23
N VAL A 500 33.02 1.78 -21.72
CA VAL A 500 33.81 3.01 -21.83
C VAL A 500 34.11 3.29 -23.31
N MET A 501 33.64 4.43 -23.79
CA MET A 501 33.79 4.87 -25.17
C MET A 501 35.02 5.77 -25.32
N LYS A 502 36.11 5.22 -25.88
CA LYS A 502 37.29 6.00 -26.27
C LYS A 502 36.93 6.98 -27.38
N MET A 503 37.61 8.12 -27.40
CA MET A 503 37.54 9.11 -28.47
C MET A 503 38.92 9.22 -29.12
N THR A 504 38.96 9.51 -30.42
CA THR A 504 40.18 9.89 -31.14
C THR A 504 40.85 11.08 -30.43
N ASP A 505 40.05 12.08 -30.08
CA ASP A 505 40.38 13.16 -29.16
C ASP A 505 39.05 13.84 -28.74
N THR A 506 39.10 14.75 -27.78
CA THR A 506 37.95 15.60 -27.41
C THR A 506 37.48 16.42 -28.62
N TYR A 507 36.17 16.64 -28.74
CA TYR A 507 35.64 17.46 -29.84
C TYR A 507 36.24 18.87 -29.80
N ARG A 508 36.49 19.42 -28.62
CA ARG A 508 37.16 20.71 -28.44
C ARG A 508 38.52 20.74 -29.13
N ALA A 509 39.38 19.75 -28.88
CA ALA A 509 40.70 19.68 -29.51
C ALA A 509 40.59 19.53 -31.04
N LEU A 510 39.68 18.67 -31.52
CA LEU A 510 39.48 18.40 -32.94
C LEU A 510 38.88 19.58 -33.70
N HIS A 511 38.00 20.35 -33.07
CA HIS A 511 37.27 21.47 -33.67
C HIS A 511 38.09 22.77 -33.65
N THR A 512 38.80 23.05 -32.55
CA THR A 512 39.54 24.31 -32.38
C THR A 512 40.87 24.33 -33.13
N ASP A 513 41.50 23.17 -33.33
CA ASP A 513 42.74 23.08 -34.08
C ASP A 513 42.50 23.06 -35.59
N THR A 514 42.81 24.19 -36.24
CA THR A 514 42.70 24.31 -37.70
C THR A 514 43.82 23.59 -38.46
N ASP A 515 44.97 23.34 -37.81
CA ASP A 515 46.12 22.66 -38.40
C ASP A 515 46.24 21.23 -37.85
N TRP A 516 45.57 20.30 -38.53
CA TRP A 516 45.69 18.86 -38.26
C TRP A 516 47.06 18.31 -38.74
N ARG A 517 48.16 18.99 -38.43
CA ARG A 517 49.55 18.62 -38.73
C ARG A 517 50.42 18.89 -37.50
N ILE A 518 51.35 17.98 -37.19
CA ILE A 518 52.25 18.12 -36.03
C ILE A 518 53.55 18.86 -36.41
N ALA A 519 54.13 18.55 -37.58
CA ALA A 519 55.28 19.23 -38.19
C ALA A 519 55.38 18.84 -39.68
N LEU A 520 55.86 19.75 -40.55
CA LEU A 520 56.19 19.57 -41.98
C LEU A 520 55.78 18.21 -42.60
N MET A 521 54.47 18.00 -42.80
CA MET A 521 53.79 16.87 -43.48
C MET A 521 53.26 15.67 -42.66
N ILE A 522 53.40 15.60 -41.33
CA ILE A 522 52.79 14.51 -40.54
C ILE A 522 51.37 14.90 -40.08
N PRO A 523 50.30 14.19 -40.50
CA PRO A 523 48.94 14.52 -40.08
C PRO A 523 48.69 14.17 -38.61
N LYS A 524 48.17 15.14 -37.85
CA LYS A 524 47.79 15.02 -36.43
C LYS A 524 46.52 14.16 -36.36
N TRP A 525 46.49 13.18 -35.46
CA TRP A 525 45.42 12.17 -35.35
C TRP A 525 45.31 11.15 -36.49
N TRP A 526 46.29 11.07 -37.39
CA TRP A 526 46.31 10.01 -38.40
C TRP A 526 46.54 8.63 -37.75
N HIS A 527 45.72 7.63 -38.10
CA HIS A 527 45.67 6.31 -37.44
C HIS A 527 45.26 6.31 -35.95
N GLU A 528 44.80 7.44 -35.40
CA GLU A 528 44.24 7.50 -34.04
C GLU A 528 42.76 7.06 -34.04
N THR A 529 42.50 5.85 -34.54
CA THR A 529 41.16 5.25 -34.54
C THR A 529 40.85 4.57 -33.21
N VAL A 530 39.57 4.51 -32.87
CA VAL A 530 39.05 3.74 -31.73
C VAL A 530 38.31 2.50 -32.22
N PRO A 531 38.07 1.49 -31.37
CA PRO A 531 37.38 0.27 -31.80
C PRO A 531 36.00 0.54 -32.40
N SER A 532 35.67 -0.19 -33.48
CA SER A 532 34.38 -0.19 -34.14
C SER A 532 33.87 -1.62 -34.34
N ARG A 533 32.54 -1.81 -34.30
CA ARG A 533 31.92 -3.09 -34.69
C ARG A 533 31.83 -3.27 -36.20
N ASP A 534 31.77 -2.17 -36.93
CA ASP A 534 31.47 -2.18 -38.36
C ASP A 534 32.74 -2.20 -39.23
N ASN A 535 33.92 -1.99 -38.63
CA ASN A 535 35.19 -1.95 -39.34
C ASN A 535 36.36 -2.44 -38.47
N GLY A 536 37.15 -3.39 -39.00
CA GLY A 536 38.31 -3.98 -38.33
C GLY A 536 39.47 -3.02 -38.08
N ASP A 537 39.60 -1.96 -38.88
CA ASP A 537 40.61 -0.92 -38.71
C ASP A 537 40.17 0.17 -37.69
N GLY A 538 39.00 -0.01 -37.08
CA GLY A 538 38.40 0.93 -36.15
C GLY A 538 37.67 2.08 -36.84
N ARG A 539 37.45 3.15 -36.08
CA ARG A 539 36.78 4.38 -36.55
C ARG A 539 37.38 5.62 -35.91
N TYR A 540 37.36 6.74 -36.61
CA TYR A 540 37.53 8.04 -35.97
C TYR A 540 36.24 8.41 -35.24
N TYR A 541 36.33 8.83 -33.99
CA TYR A 541 35.14 9.08 -33.16
C TYR A 541 35.35 10.18 -32.13
N THR A 542 34.36 11.05 -31.96
CA THR A 542 34.29 12.05 -30.88
C THR A 542 32.85 12.42 -30.55
N ARG A 543 32.66 13.16 -29.46
CA ARG A 543 31.36 13.64 -28.97
C ARG A 543 31.39 15.13 -28.72
N LYS A 544 30.36 15.82 -29.19
CA LYS A 544 30.08 17.22 -28.90
C LYS A 544 28.91 17.30 -27.93
N TYR A 545 29.12 17.90 -26.75
CA TYR A 545 28.07 18.10 -25.76
C TYR A 545 27.38 19.45 -25.96
N TRP A 546 26.09 19.49 -25.63
CA TRP A 546 25.21 20.62 -25.88
C TRP A 546 24.60 21.11 -24.57
N LYS A 547 24.35 22.42 -24.50
CA LYS A 547 23.61 23.05 -23.42
C LYS A 547 22.53 23.98 -23.95
N ALA A 548 21.45 24.06 -23.22
CA ALA A 548 20.36 25.01 -23.43
C ALA A 548 19.86 25.53 -22.08
N ILE A 549 19.31 26.75 -22.06
CA ILE A 549 18.71 27.29 -20.84
C ILE A 549 17.36 26.61 -20.64
N GLU A 550 16.47 26.67 -21.62
CA GLU A 550 15.24 25.87 -21.67
C GLU A 550 15.39 24.70 -22.67
N PRO A 551 14.77 23.54 -22.42
CA PRO A 551 14.90 22.37 -23.30
C PRO A 551 14.55 22.58 -24.78
N LYS A 552 13.66 23.52 -25.11
CA LYS A 552 13.26 23.86 -26.50
C LYS A 552 14.22 24.82 -27.19
N ASP A 553 15.07 25.50 -26.42
CA ASP A 553 15.93 26.54 -26.98
C ASP A 553 16.90 25.90 -27.96
N GLU A 554 17.35 26.69 -28.93
CA GLU A 554 18.42 26.27 -29.82
C GLU A 554 19.66 25.96 -28.98
N VAL A 555 20.16 24.72 -29.13
CA VAL A 555 21.30 24.26 -28.34
C VAL A 555 22.58 25.01 -28.72
N THR A 556 23.38 25.31 -27.70
CA THR A 556 24.72 25.88 -27.88
C THR A 556 25.77 24.88 -27.45
N TRP A 557 26.94 24.92 -28.10
CA TRP A 557 28.03 24.01 -27.76
C TRP A 557 28.47 24.23 -26.31
N ASP A 558 28.45 23.17 -25.51
CA ASP A 558 28.94 23.22 -24.15
C ASP A 558 30.47 23.06 -24.13
N ALA A 559 31.17 24.15 -24.43
CA ALA A 559 32.63 24.21 -24.44
C ALA A 559 33.28 24.03 -23.05
N SER A 560 32.52 23.76 -21.98
CA SER A 560 33.06 23.34 -20.68
C SER A 560 33.14 21.81 -20.54
N THR A 561 32.39 21.07 -21.34
CA THR A 561 32.16 19.63 -21.15
C THR A 561 32.85 18.84 -22.26
N ASP A 562 33.97 18.20 -21.93
CA ASP A 562 34.69 17.30 -22.85
C ASP A 562 34.23 15.84 -22.70
N TYR A 563 33.65 15.50 -21.55
CA TYR A 563 33.11 14.18 -21.23
C TYR A 563 31.87 14.31 -20.34
N GLY A 564 30.85 13.51 -20.60
CA GLY A 564 29.59 13.46 -19.84
C GLY A 564 28.96 12.08 -19.97
N LEU A 565 27.71 11.89 -19.52
CA LEU A 565 27.01 10.60 -19.67
C LEU A 565 27.07 10.09 -21.11
N VAL A 566 27.29 8.79 -21.26
CA VAL A 566 27.38 8.10 -22.54
C VAL A 566 26.09 7.29 -22.77
N PRO A 567 25.26 7.62 -23.77
CA PRO A 567 24.13 6.79 -24.16
C PRO A 567 24.56 5.39 -24.63
N PHE A 568 23.72 4.37 -24.47
CA PHE A 568 23.98 3.07 -25.07
C PHE A 568 23.69 3.11 -26.57
N THR A 569 24.73 2.94 -27.38
CA THR A 569 24.64 3.09 -28.85
C THR A 569 24.32 1.80 -29.59
N GLY A 570 24.46 0.63 -28.94
CA GLY A 570 24.44 -0.68 -29.59
C GLY A 570 25.56 -0.92 -30.62
N LYS A 571 26.45 0.06 -30.83
CA LYS A 571 27.55 0.04 -31.82
C LYS A 571 28.94 0.29 -31.20
N GLY A 572 29.01 0.49 -29.89
CA GLY A 572 30.26 0.66 -29.14
C GLY A 572 31.06 -0.64 -28.98
N PRO A 573 32.26 -0.63 -28.39
CA PRO A 573 33.07 -1.84 -28.22
C PRO A 573 32.33 -2.95 -27.48
N GLU A 574 32.50 -4.20 -27.93
CA GLU A 574 32.09 -5.38 -27.16
C GLU A 574 33.32 -6.04 -26.56
N ARG A 575 33.30 -6.29 -25.25
CA ARG A 575 34.47 -6.76 -24.50
C ARG A 575 34.13 -7.91 -23.56
N TYR A 576 35.18 -8.64 -23.18
CA TYR A 576 35.13 -9.75 -22.23
C TYR A 576 34.20 -10.86 -22.70
N GLU A 577 34.68 -11.66 -23.65
CA GLU A 577 33.92 -12.81 -24.14
C GLU A 577 33.83 -13.90 -23.08
N PHE A 578 32.62 -14.43 -22.90
CA PHE A 578 32.40 -15.63 -22.10
C PHE A 578 32.82 -16.87 -22.90
N LYS A 579 34.00 -17.41 -22.61
CA LYS A 579 34.62 -18.48 -23.41
C LYS A 579 34.37 -19.89 -22.87
N TYR A 580 34.31 -20.05 -21.55
CA TYR A 580 34.17 -21.34 -20.87
C TYR A 580 33.89 -21.11 -19.38
N SER A 581 33.27 -22.08 -18.72
CA SER A 581 32.88 -21.94 -17.31
C SER A 581 33.96 -22.36 -16.32
N ALA A 582 34.94 -23.16 -16.77
CA ALA A 582 36.17 -23.49 -16.06
C ALA A 582 37.29 -23.77 -17.06
N ILE A 583 38.55 -23.56 -16.66
CA ILE A 583 39.71 -23.79 -17.55
C ILE A 583 39.74 -25.26 -17.99
N GLY A 584 39.58 -25.51 -19.29
CA GLY A 584 39.54 -26.86 -19.88
C GLY A 584 38.14 -27.48 -19.99
N ASP A 585 37.09 -26.76 -19.61
CA ASP A 585 35.70 -27.21 -19.66
C ASP A 585 34.85 -26.27 -20.54
N SER A 586 34.47 -26.73 -21.73
CA SER A 586 33.66 -25.96 -22.68
C SER A 586 32.15 -26.04 -22.40
N THR A 587 31.73 -26.55 -21.25
CA THR A 587 30.31 -26.55 -20.84
C THR A 587 29.92 -25.23 -20.19
N ASP A 588 28.65 -24.84 -20.37
CA ASP A 588 28.07 -23.64 -19.79
C ASP A 588 27.53 -23.93 -18.38
N ASN A 589 28.21 -23.43 -17.36
CA ASN A 589 27.95 -23.64 -15.93
C ASN A 589 27.82 -22.30 -15.17
N ILE A 590 27.86 -21.15 -15.86
CA ILE A 590 27.63 -19.85 -15.22
C ILE A 590 26.17 -19.50 -15.44
N SER A 591 25.38 -19.47 -14.38
CA SER A 591 23.95 -19.10 -14.47
C SER A 591 23.70 -17.62 -14.24
N LYS A 592 24.65 -16.89 -13.63
CA LYS A 592 24.52 -15.45 -13.34
C LYS A 592 25.85 -14.72 -13.31
N ILE A 593 25.86 -13.54 -13.92
CA ILE A 593 26.80 -12.46 -13.61
C ILE A 593 26.05 -11.36 -12.88
N SER A 594 26.38 -11.17 -11.60
CA SER A 594 25.79 -10.12 -10.74
C SER A 594 26.23 -8.74 -11.20
N VAL A 595 25.27 -7.82 -11.34
CA VAL A 595 25.49 -6.45 -11.84
C VAL A 595 25.09 -5.38 -10.83
N LEU A 596 23.88 -5.46 -10.26
CA LEU A 596 23.44 -4.55 -9.19
C LEU A 596 23.12 -5.34 -7.93
N ALA A 597 23.53 -4.80 -6.78
CA ALA A 597 23.12 -5.29 -5.48
C ALA A 597 21.83 -4.59 -5.04
N CYS A 598 20.87 -5.36 -4.55
CA CYS A 598 19.56 -4.89 -4.12
C CYS A 598 19.27 -5.40 -2.70
N MET A 599 18.49 -4.63 -1.94
CA MET A 599 17.97 -5.03 -0.64
C MET A 599 16.45 -4.98 -0.69
N LEU A 600 15.81 -6.11 -0.39
CA LEU A 600 14.36 -6.23 -0.28
C LEU A 600 14.03 -6.70 1.14
N ILE A 601 13.20 -5.90 1.82
CA ILE A 601 12.72 -6.15 3.17
C ILE A 601 11.19 -6.22 3.11
N ILE A 602 10.60 -7.22 3.74
CA ILE A 602 9.15 -7.33 3.91
C ILE A 602 8.88 -7.60 5.39
N GLY A 603 8.20 -6.66 6.03
CA GLY A 603 8.00 -6.67 7.48
C GLY A 603 9.33 -6.66 8.24
N ASP A 604 9.59 -7.73 8.98
CA ASP A 604 10.80 -7.93 9.80
C ASP A 604 11.86 -8.81 9.13
N LYS A 605 11.69 -9.17 7.85
CA LYS A 605 12.63 -10.05 7.13
C LYS A 605 13.22 -9.39 5.89
N CYS A 606 14.44 -9.77 5.55
CA CYS A 606 15.12 -9.41 4.31
C CYS A 606 15.55 -10.66 3.56
N VAL A 607 15.57 -10.58 2.23
CA VAL A 607 16.14 -11.64 1.39
C VAL A 607 17.67 -11.54 1.37
N VAL A 608 18.32 -12.69 1.50
CA VAL A 608 19.77 -12.84 1.38
C VAL A 608 20.09 -13.91 0.35
N GLU A 609 20.96 -13.58 -0.60
CA GLU A 609 21.45 -14.54 -1.59
C GLU A 609 22.74 -15.20 -1.10
N SER A 610 22.65 -16.44 -0.61
CA SER A 610 23.77 -17.21 -0.05
C SER A 610 24.62 -17.88 -1.13
N GLY A 611 24.00 -18.30 -2.24
CA GLY A 611 24.67 -18.88 -3.40
C GLY A 611 25.19 -17.86 -4.41
N THR A 612 25.92 -18.32 -5.43
CA THR A 612 26.51 -17.46 -6.48
C THR A 612 25.86 -17.65 -7.85
N GLN A 613 24.93 -18.61 -7.98
CA GLN A 613 24.33 -18.97 -9.26
C GLN A 613 22.96 -18.31 -9.46
N GLY A 614 22.38 -17.70 -8.42
CA GLY A 614 21.05 -17.08 -8.49
C GLY A 614 19.93 -18.09 -8.69
N GLN A 615 20.15 -19.34 -8.29
CA GLN A 615 19.11 -20.38 -8.32
C GLN A 615 18.08 -20.09 -7.22
N THR A 616 16.85 -20.59 -7.36
CA THR A 616 15.81 -20.39 -6.35
C THR A 616 16.22 -20.89 -4.95
N SER A 617 17.09 -21.90 -4.89
CA SER A 617 17.69 -22.41 -3.64
C SER A 617 18.71 -21.47 -2.99
N ASP A 618 19.22 -20.48 -3.72
CA ASP A 618 20.25 -19.56 -3.23
C ASP A 618 19.66 -18.41 -2.40
N PHE A 619 18.33 -18.24 -2.40
CA PHE A 619 17.64 -17.16 -1.69
C PHE A 619 17.05 -17.65 -0.36
N GLU A 620 17.37 -16.92 0.71
CA GLU A 620 16.91 -17.19 2.06
C GLU A 620 16.30 -15.92 2.69
N TRP A 621 15.12 -16.05 3.32
CA TRP A 621 14.54 -14.98 4.11
C TRP A 621 15.07 -15.03 5.54
N LYS A 622 15.74 -13.95 5.98
CA LYS A 622 16.34 -13.81 7.31
C LYS A 622 15.73 -12.64 8.06
N THR A 623 15.76 -12.68 9.39
CA THR A 623 15.38 -11.51 10.20
C THR A 623 16.28 -10.34 9.82
N TYR A 624 15.64 -9.23 9.43
CA TYR A 624 16.33 -8.00 9.07
C TYR A 624 16.90 -7.33 10.32
N LYS A 625 18.13 -6.87 10.21
CA LYS A 625 18.82 -6.07 11.21
C LYS A 625 18.99 -4.65 10.70
N THR A 626 18.57 -3.67 11.49
CA THR A 626 18.91 -2.28 11.22
C THR A 626 20.42 -2.07 11.34
N ARG A 627 20.94 -0.97 10.79
CA ARG A 627 22.37 -0.69 10.80
C ARG A 627 22.95 -0.64 12.22
N GLU A 628 22.17 -0.21 13.20
CA GLU A 628 22.52 -0.14 14.62
C GLU A 628 22.55 -1.52 15.31
N GLN A 629 21.82 -2.49 14.77
CA GLN A 629 21.77 -3.87 15.27
C GLN A 629 22.87 -4.75 14.67
N CYS A 630 23.48 -4.31 13.57
CA CYS A 630 24.63 -4.97 12.94
C CYS A 630 25.93 -4.64 13.67
N ARG A 631 26.87 -5.59 13.68
CA ARG A 631 28.23 -5.41 14.20
C ARG A 631 28.99 -4.34 13.42
N ASP A 632 28.79 -4.29 12.11
CA ASP A 632 29.46 -3.40 11.18
C ASP A 632 28.64 -3.25 9.88
N ASP A 633 29.08 -2.33 9.01
CA ASP A 633 28.47 -2.13 7.68
C ASP A 633 28.54 -3.38 6.80
N ASP A 634 29.52 -4.26 7.01
CA ASP A 634 29.67 -5.46 6.18
C ASP A 634 28.56 -6.46 6.50
N GLU A 635 28.20 -6.64 7.78
CA GLU A 635 27.02 -7.41 8.18
C GLU A 635 25.74 -6.78 7.62
N TYR A 636 25.61 -5.46 7.69
CA TYR A 636 24.43 -4.76 7.18
C TYR A 636 24.24 -4.98 5.67
N TYR A 637 25.28 -4.75 4.86
CA TYR A 637 25.21 -4.88 3.41
C TYR A 637 25.29 -6.32 2.89
N GLN A 638 25.54 -7.31 3.75
CA GLN A 638 25.36 -8.72 3.40
C GLN A 638 23.88 -9.13 3.40
N GLN A 639 22.97 -8.31 3.93
CA GLN A 639 21.53 -8.50 3.87
C GLN A 639 20.97 -8.12 2.48
N CYS A 640 21.55 -8.65 1.41
CA CYS A 640 21.22 -8.26 0.04
C CYS A 640 21.17 -9.46 -0.92
N PHE A 641 20.63 -9.22 -2.10
CA PHE A 641 20.61 -10.13 -3.23
C PHE A 641 21.04 -9.39 -4.51
N TYR A 642 21.20 -10.11 -5.61
CA TYR A 642 21.82 -9.57 -6.81
C TYR A 642 20.98 -9.77 -8.06
N ILE A 643 20.71 -8.67 -8.77
CA ILE A 643 20.21 -8.74 -10.15
C ILE A 643 21.38 -8.76 -11.12
N GLY A 644 21.20 -9.49 -12.21
CA GLY A 644 22.25 -9.77 -13.17
C GLY A 644 21.67 -10.44 -14.40
N PHE A 645 22.54 -11.02 -15.23
CA PHE A 645 22.15 -11.71 -16.45
C PHE A 645 22.86 -13.06 -16.59
N ASN A 646 22.32 -13.94 -17.42
CA ASN A 646 22.92 -15.22 -17.76
C ASN A 646 23.60 -15.13 -19.15
N PRO A 647 24.94 -15.03 -19.23
CA PRO A 647 25.64 -14.99 -20.51
C PRO A 647 25.71 -16.39 -21.14
N LYS A 648 25.67 -16.47 -22.47
CA LYS A 648 25.94 -17.69 -23.24
C LYS A 648 27.39 -17.69 -23.73
N ILE A 649 27.94 -18.88 -23.99
CA ILE A 649 29.28 -18.99 -24.57
C ILE A 649 29.34 -18.20 -25.89
N GLY A 650 30.33 -17.31 -25.99
CA GLY A 650 30.51 -16.37 -27.11
C GLY A 650 29.98 -14.96 -26.84
N ASP A 651 29.11 -14.80 -25.83
CA ASP A 651 28.57 -13.49 -25.48
C ASP A 651 29.65 -12.57 -24.91
N LYS A 652 29.51 -11.28 -25.15
CA LYS A 652 30.41 -10.23 -24.64
C LYS A 652 29.73 -9.56 -23.47
N LEU A 653 30.37 -9.59 -22.30
CA LEU A 653 29.73 -9.12 -21.08
C LEU A 653 29.47 -7.60 -21.08
N VAL A 654 30.35 -6.85 -21.73
CA VAL A 654 30.26 -5.38 -21.82
C VAL A 654 29.92 -5.01 -23.26
N GLY A 655 28.92 -4.16 -23.44
CA GLY A 655 28.43 -3.71 -24.74
C GLY A 655 27.26 -4.51 -25.32
N THR A 656 26.77 -5.53 -24.63
CA THR A 656 25.62 -6.35 -25.06
C THR A 656 24.43 -6.12 -24.13
N GLU A 657 23.23 -6.12 -24.69
CA GLU A 657 21.97 -6.07 -23.94
C GLU A 657 21.51 -7.49 -23.61
N PHE A 658 21.22 -7.71 -22.32
CA PHE A 658 20.76 -8.98 -21.82
C PHE A 658 19.41 -8.84 -21.13
N ASP A 659 18.59 -9.88 -21.19
CA ASP A 659 17.49 -10.05 -20.25
C ASP A 659 18.05 -10.32 -18.85
N LEU A 660 17.33 -9.88 -17.81
CA LEU A 660 17.66 -10.28 -16.44
C LEU A 660 17.66 -11.80 -16.33
N GLN A 661 18.51 -12.32 -15.44
CA GLN A 661 18.69 -13.76 -15.25
C GLN A 661 17.34 -14.46 -15.11
N ASN A 662 17.08 -15.45 -15.95
CA ASN A 662 15.98 -16.38 -15.75
C ASN A 662 16.44 -17.56 -14.88
N ASN A 663 15.80 -17.77 -13.73
CA ASN A 663 15.95 -18.98 -12.91
C ASN A 663 14.63 -19.78 -12.82
N ILE A 664 13.61 -19.39 -13.59
CA ILE A 664 12.32 -20.06 -13.66
C ILE A 664 12.40 -21.20 -14.67
N SER A 665 12.09 -22.41 -14.20
CA SER A 665 11.96 -23.61 -15.02
C SER A 665 10.49 -23.93 -15.27
N TYR A 666 10.18 -24.55 -16.40
CA TYR A 666 8.83 -25.03 -16.72
C TYR A 666 8.28 -26.02 -15.67
N THR A 667 9.14 -26.62 -14.84
CA THR A 667 8.77 -27.52 -13.74
C THR A 667 8.27 -26.79 -12.49
N MET A 668 8.41 -25.46 -12.42
CA MET A 668 8.02 -24.66 -11.26
C MET A 668 6.54 -24.26 -11.26
N GLY A 669 5.79 -24.51 -12.35
CA GLY A 669 4.36 -24.18 -12.41
C GLY A 669 4.06 -22.68 -12.52
N VAL A 670 5.03 -21.86 -12.93
CA VAL A 670 4.88 -20.41 -13.14
C VAL A 670 5.16 -20.08 -14.62
N ASP A 671 4.23 -19.40 -15.28
CA ASP A 671 4.30 -19.04 -16.70
C ASP A 671 4.87 -17.62 -16.89
N THR A 672 6.14 -17.43 -16.54
CA THR A 672 6.87 -16.15 -16.71
C THR A 672 8.38 -16.38 -16.75
N GLU A 673 9.14 -15.35 -17.10
CA GLU A 673 10.60 -15.37 -17.14
C GLU A 673 11.20 -14.27 -16.24
N GLY A 674 12.27 -14.61 -15.53
CA GLY A 674 12.99 -13.65 -14.68
C GLY A 674 13.67 -14.30 -13.49
N THR A 675 14.15 -13.45 -12.57
CA THR A 675 14.79 -13.91 -11.33
C THR A 675 13.72 -14.07 -10.25
N ALA A 676 13.30 -15.31 -10.02
CA ALA A 676 12.34 -15.68 -8.99
C ALA A 676 13.04 -15.87 -7.63
N ILE A 677 12.47 -15.23 -6.61
CA ILE A 677 12.79 -15.39 -5.20
C ILE A 677 11.62 -16.14 -4.54
N PRO A 678 11.82 -17.38 -4.04
CA PRO A 678 10.74 -18.14 -3.43
C PRO A 678 10.30 -17.55 -2.09
N VAL A 679 9.02 -17.64 -1.80
CA VAL A 679 8.35 -17.31 -0.56
C VAL A 679 7.52 -18.52 -0.15
N ARG A 680 7.99 -19.22 0.88
CA ARG A 680 7.37 -20.42 1.43
C ARG A 680 6.53 -20.06 2.64
N LYS A 681 5.65 -20.97 3.06
CA LYS A 681 4.91 -20.81 4.32
C LYS A 681 5.84 -20.62 5.52
N SER A 682 6.92 -21.42 5.59
CA SER A 682 7.92 -21.33 6.65
C SER A 682 8.65 -19.98 6.72
N ASP A 683 8.63 -19.20 5.63
CA ASP A 683 9.24 -17.87 5.59
C ASP A 683 8.39 -16.82 6.32
N LYS A 684 7.12 -17.08 6.65
CA LYS A 684 6.28 -16.21 7.52
C LYS A 684 6.34 -14.72 7.15
N LEU A 685 6.28 -14.44 5.86
CA LEU A 685 6.58 -13.14 5.29
C LEU A 685 5.32 -12.28 5.22
N SER A 686 5.26 -11.20 5.99
CA SER A 686 4.12 -10.29 6.00
C SER A 686 4.51 -8.87 6.41
N GLY A 687 3.76 -7.88 5.93
CA GLY A 687 3.93 -6.47 6.30
C GLY A 687 4.51 -5.57 5.20
N GLN A 688 5.01 -4.40 5.59
CA GLN A 688 5.44 -3.34 4.68
C GLN A 688 6.64 -3.79 3.83
N VAL A 689 6.60 -3.48 2.54
CA VAL A 689 7.70 -3.72 1.59
C VAL A 689 8.65 -2.52 1.55
N LYS A 690 9.96 -2.77 1.61
CA LYS A 690 11.01 -1.79 1.34
C LYS A 690 12.00 -2.35 0.33
N PHE A 691 12.35 -1.54 -0.65
CA PHE A 691 13.28 -1.93 -1.71
C PHE A 691 14.33 -0.85 -1.95
N MET A 692 15.58 -1.26 -2.14
CA MET A 692 16.68 -0.36 -2.46
C MET A 692 17.61 -0.99 -3.49
N VAL A 693 18.06 -0.18 -4.45
CA VAL A 693 19.25 -0.48 -5.26
C VAL A 693 20.45 0.06 -4.50
N LEU A 694 21.29 -0.84 -3.99
CA LEU A 694 22.45 -0.48 -3.19
C LEU A 694 23.58 0.08 -4.05
N GLY A 695 23.75 -0.42 -5.28
CA GLY A 695 24.77 0.06 -6.21
C GLY A 695 25.34 -1.04 -7.12
N PRO A 696 26.35 -0.71 -7.95
CA PRO A 696 27.00 -1.67 -8.83
C PRO A 696 27.84 -2.70 -8.07
N VAL A 697 27.85 -3.94 -8.56
CA VAL A 697 28.67 -5.04 -8.02
C VAL A 697 30.09 -4.94 -8.58
N ASN A 698 31.08 -4.87 -7.70
CA ASN A 698 32.50 -4.75 -8.04
C ASN A 698 33.10 -6.10 -8.49
N THR A 699 32.62 -6.61 -9.62
CA THR A 699 32.95 -7.95 -10.14
C THR A 699 34.33 -7.97 -10.79
N ILE A 700 35.09 -9.03 -10.49
CA ILE A 700 36.34 -9.37 -11.19
C ILE A 700 36.06 -10.48 -12.21
N TRP A 701 36.59 -10.30 -13.42
CA TRP A 701 36.50 -11.24 -14.53
C TRP A 701 37.85 -11.87 -14.87
N GLY A 702 37.93 -13.21 -14.82
CA GLY A 702 39.14 -13.96 -15.19
C GLY A 702 38.77 -15.28 -15.86
N ASN A 703 37.91 -15.22 -16.88
CA ASN A 703 37.15 -16.35 -17.48
C ASN A 703 36.08 -16.98 -16.57
N ILE A 704 36.13 -16.70 -15.26
CA ILE A 704 35.06 -16.96 -14.30
C ILE A 704 34.76 -15.67 -13.53
N THR A 705 33.52 -15.51 -13.08
CA THR A 705 33.16 -14.47 -12.10
C THR A 705 33.35 -14.99 -10.68
N ARG A 706 33.79 -14.12 -9.77
CA ARG A 706 33.81 -14.39 -8.33
C ARG A 706 33.26 -13.19 -7.58
N ARG A 707 32.42 -13.46 -6.59
CA ARG A 707 31.75 -12.45 -5.76
C ARG A 707 32.43 -12.38 -4.40
N HIS A 708 32.75 -11.17 -3.95
CA HIS A 708 33.12 -10.93 -2.56
C HIS A 708 31.85 -10.89 -1.69
N PRO A 709 31.86 -11.34 -0.42
CA PRO A 709 30.67 -11.30 0.44
C PRO A 709 29.97 -9.93 0.51
N THR A 710 30.75 -8.86 0.48
CA THR A 710 30.26 -7.49 0.29
C THR A 710 30.43 -7.03 -1.16
N PHE A 711 29.34 -6.62 -1.80
CA PHE A 711 29.27 -6.35 -3.24
C PHE A 711 30.18 -5.23 -3.75
N PHE A 712 30.52 -4.25 -2.91
CA PHE A 712 31.37 -3.11 -3.28
C PHE A 712 32.87 -3.44 -3.23
N ARG A 713 33.26 -4.57 -2.62
CA ARG A 713 34.65 -5.07 -2.58
C ARG A 713 34.86 -6.17 -3.59
N ARG A 714 36.14 -6.49 -3.80
CA ARG A 714 36.59 -7.54 -4.69
C ARG A 714 37.86 -8.20 -4.13
N THR A 715 38.18 -9.40 -4.62
CA THR A 715 39.45 -10.08 -4.32
C THR A 715 40.07 -10.56 -5.62
N LYS A 716 41.30 -10.15 -5.91
CA LYS A 716 42.06 -10.62 -7.09
C LYS A 716 42.63 -12.02 -6.81
N TRP A 717 42.38 -12.96 -7.71
CA TRP A 717 42.75 -14.38 -7.53
C TRP A 717 43.73 -14.91 -8.58
N SER A 718 43.82 -14.26 -9.75
CA SER A 718 44.77 -14.59 -10.80
C SER A 718 45.43 -13.32 -11.34
N THR A 719 46.58 -13.47 -11.99
CA THR A 719 47.30 -12.36 -12.64
C THR A 719 46.50 -11.72 -13.76
N ASP A 720 45.65 -12.52 -14.43
CA ASP A 720 44.93 -12.14 -15.66
C ASP A 720 43.47 -11.70 -15.39
N SER A 721 43.13 -11.52 -14.11
CA SER A 721 41.82 -11.04 -13.66
C SER A 721 41.65 -9.54 -13.92
N VAL A 722 40.50 -9.15 -14.49
CA VAL A 722 40.15 -7.79 -14.93
C VAL A 722 39.01 -7.20 -14.09
N PRO A 723 39.05 -5.92 -13.69
CA PRO A 723 37.91 -5.22 -13.10
C PRO A 723 36.81 -4.95 -14.13
N LEU A 724 35.64 -5.58 -14.03
CA LEU A 724 34.59 -5.32 -15.03
C LEU A 724 34.13 -3.86 -15.02
N LEU A 725 33.92 -3.28 -13.83
CA LEU A 725 33.44 -1.90 -13.71
C LEU A 725 34.40 -0.85 -14.30
N ALA A 726 35.71 -1.14 -14.36
CA ALA A 726 36.67 -0.22 -14.98
C ALA A 726 36.44 -0.03 -16.49
N HIS A 727 35.75 -0.96 -17.14
CA HIS A 727 35.45 -0.87 -18.57
C HIS A 727 33.99 -0.52 -18.86
N VAL A 728 33.23 -0.17 -17.82
CA VAL A 728 31.82 0.20 -17.90
C VAL A 728 31.68 1.69 -17.60
N SER A 729 31.05 2.43 -18.53
CA SER A 729 30.72 3.84 -18.30
C SER A 729 29.50 3.98 -17.40
N ASN A 730 28.45 3.20 -17.67
CA ASN A 730 27.21 3.20 -16.91
C ASN A 730 26.48 1.86 -17.10
N ILE A 731 25.57 1.55 -16.19
CA ILE A 731 24.67 0.42 -16.28
C ILE A 731 23.29 0.98 -16.62
N MET A 732 22.66 0.45 -17.66
CA MET A 732 21.32 0.87 -18.07
C MET A 732 20.36 -0.29 -17.88
N VAL A 733 19.25 -0.04 -17.20
CA VAL A 733 18.15 -0.99 -17.01
C VAL A 733 16.88 -0.43 -17.66
N LYS A 734 16.18 -1.24 -18.46
CA LYS A 734 14.87 -0.90 -19.04
C LYS A 734 13.86 -2.01 -18.78
N GLN A 735 12.56 -1.68 -18.84
CA GLN A 735 11.46 -2.64 -18.62
C GLN A 735 11.56 -3.38 -17.28
N PHE A 736 12.04 -2.70 -16.23
CA PHE A 736 12.22 -3.31 -14.91
C PHE A 736 10.87 -3.49 -14.21
N GLU A 737 10.53 -4.70 -13.80
CA GLU A 737 9.32 -4.99 -13.03
C GLU A 737 9.63 -5.94 -11.87
N VAL A 738 8.81 -5.86 -10.80
CA VAL A 738 8.85 -6.79 -9.67
C VAL A 738 7.42 -7.22 -9.35
N LYS A 739 7.09 -8.47 -9.71
CA LYS A 739 5.73 -9.01 -9.60
C LYS A 739 5.68 -10.25 -8.72
N VAL A 740 4.49 -10.56 -8.24
CA VAL A 740 4.19 -11.78 -7.48
C VAL A 740 3.60 -12.83 -8.41
N TYR A 741 4.03 -14.07 -8.24
CA TYR A 741 3.44 -15.25 -8.86
C TYR A 741 3.26 -16.37 -7.85
N SER A 742 2.40 -17.33 -8.14
CA SER A 742 2.20 -18.54 -7.35
C SER A 742 2.31 -19.77 -8.26
N ASP A 743 2.91 -20.85 -7.75
CA ASP A 743 2.87 -22.15 -8.44
C ASP A 743 1.50 -22.84 -8.33
N ASN A 744 0.58 -22.29 -7.53
CA ASN A 744 -0.75 -22.85 -7.27
C ASN A 744 -0.72 -24.33 -6.87
N GLY A 745 0.33 -24.78 -6.19
CA GLY A 745 0.53 -26.19 -5.87
C GLY A 745 0.62 -27.09 -7.10
N LEU A 746 1.15 -26.57 -8.22
CA LEU A 746 1.29 -27.22 -9.52
C LEU A 746 -0.05 -27.63 -10.15
N THR A 747 -1.07 -26.78 -10.02
CA THR A 747 -2.37 -26.97 -10.64
C THR A 747 -2.66 -25.97 -11.75
N ASN A 748 -3.08 -26.49 -12.92
CA ASN A 748 -3.24 -25.69 -14.15
C ASN A 748 -4.71 -25.45 -14.54
N ASN A 749 -5.69 -26.03 -13.82
CA ASN A 749 -7.12 -25.96 -14.14
C ASN A 749 -7.84 -24.86 -13.33
N VAL A 750 -7.18 -23.74 -13.12
CA VAL A 750 -7.65 -22.71 -12.20
C VAL A 750 -8.17 -21.53 -13.00
N LYS A 751 -9.36 -21.02 -12.65
CA LYS A 751 -9.98 -19.84 -13.26
C LYS A 751 -9.99 -18.71 -12.23
N ASP A 752 -10.18 -17.51 -12.72
CA ASP A 752 -10.49 -16.36 -11.86
C ASP A 752 -12.01 -16.37 -11.58
N ASN A 753 -12.43 -17.16 -10.60
CA ASN A 753 -13.82 -17.24 -10.17
C ASN A 753 -14.00 -16.47 -8.85
N ASP A 754 -15.17 -15.86 -8.67
CA ASP A 754 -15.57 -15.30 -7.38
C ASP A 754 -15.67 -16.40 -6.31
N ILE A 755 -15.21 -16.09 -5.08
CA ILE A 755 -15.40 -16.97 -3.93
C ILE A 755 -16.76 -16.68 -3.32
N ILE A 756 -17.66 -17.66 -3.37
CA ILE A 756 -19.01 -17.56 -2.81
C ILE A 756 -19.23 -18.66 -1.79
N TYR A 757 -19.55 -18.29 -0.55
CA TYR A 757 -20.03 -19.20 0.49
C TYR A 757 -21.54 -19.27 0.43
N MET A 758 -22.09 -20.48 0.39
CA MET A 758 -23.53 -20.70 0.27
C MET A 758 -24.02 -21.68 1.33
N SER A 759 -25.17 -21.39 1.93
CA SER A 759 -25.84 -22.32 2.85
C SER A 759 -26.31 -23.59 2.11
N ASP A 760 -26.19 -24.76 2.73
CA ASP A 760 -26.70 -26.02 2.17
C ASP A 760 -28.22 -26.14 2.37
N THR A 761 -28.97 -26.20 1.28
CA THR A 761 -30.45 -26.10 1.28
C THR A 761 -31.02 -27.07 0.25
N ARG A 762 -32.00 -27.89 0.64
CA ARG A 762 -32.64 -28.89 -0.24
C ARG A 762 -34.09 -28.54 -0.61
N GLU A 763 -34.41 -27.25 -0.63
CA GLU A 763 -35.77 -26.77 -0.87
C GLU A 763 -36.05 -26.59 -2.38
N GLU A 764 -37.28 -26.87 -2.82
CA GLU A 764 -37.68 -26.74 -4.24
C GLU A 764 -37.87 -25.27 -4.67
N PHE A 765 -38.19 -24.39 -3.72
CA PHE A 765 -38.31 -22.95 -3.90
C PHE A 765 -37.15 -22.25 -3.20
N THR A 766 -36.55 -21.22 -3.80
CA THR A 766 -35.40 -20.52 -3.21
C THR A 766 -35.67 -19.02 -3.09
N ASN A 767 -35.80 -18.52 -1.86
CA ASN A 767 -35.72 -17.10 -1.53
C ASN A 767 -34.31 -16.77 -1.05
N LYS A 768 -33.54 -16.10 -1.90
CA LYS A 768 -32.09 -15.89 -1.71
C LYS A 768 -31.80 -14.55 -1.03
N LYS A 769 -30.85 -14.56 -0.10
CA LYS A 769 -30.11 -13.37 0.32
C LYS A 769 -28.75 -13.40 -0.36
N ASP A 770 -28.59 -12.65 -1.46
CA ASP A 770 -27.42 -12.67 -2.34
C ASP A 770 -26.63 -11.36 -2.38
N ASN A 771 -27.02 -10.38 -1.57
CA ASN A 771 -26.35 -9.10 -1.44
C ASN A 771 -25.33 -9.05 -0.29
N LEU A 772 -24.90 -10.20 0.24
CA LEU A 772 -23.92 -10.25 1.32
C LEU A 772 -22.51 -10.25 0.74
N GLU A 773 -21.65 -9.39 1.29
CA GLU A 773 -20.29 -9.20 0.81
C GLU A 773 -19.30 -9.09 1.98
N PHE A 774 -18.18 -9.81 1.86
CA PHE A 774 -17.02 -9.68 2.72
C PHE A 774 -15.87 -9.08 1.92
N LYS A 775 -15.27 -8.02 2.45
CA LYS A 775 -14.04 -7.39 1.94
C LYS A 775 -12.80 -7.79 2.75
N ILE A 776 -13.00 -8.40 3.92
CA ILE A 776 -11.98 -9.16 4.65
C ILE A 776 -12.32 -10.65 4.57
N ASN A 777 -11.36 -11.49 4.21
CA ASN A 777 -11.60 -12.92 4.00
C ASN A 777 -10.48 -13.82 4.56
N SER A 778 -10.84 -15.06 4.87
CA SER A 778 -9.90 -16.09 5.30
C SER A 778 -9.00 -16.54 4.16
N ALA A 779 -7.79 -16.95 4.50
CA ALA A 779 -6.87 -17.57 3.56
C ALA A 779 -7.48 -18.88 3.03
N LEU A 780 -7.14 -19.24 1.79
CA LEU A 780 -7.52 -20.53 1.20
C LEU A 780 -6.33 -21.49 1.19
N THR A 781 -6.61 -22.76 1.47
CA THR A 781 -5.67 -23.86 1.21
C THR A 781 -5.70 -24.27 -0.26
N VAL A 782 -4.67 -24.95 -0.75
CA VAL A 782 -4.61 -25.51 -2.11
C VAL A 782 -5.80 -26.40 -2.43
N THR A 783 -6.23 -27.22 -1.47
CA THR A 783 -7.38 -28.11 -1.67
C THR A 783 -8.66 -27.30 -1.86
N GLU A 784 -8.86 -26.25 -1.08
CA GLU A 784 -10.01 -25.35 -1.26
C GLU A 784 -9.92 -24.58 -2.58
N CYS A 785 -8.74 -24.07 -2.94
CA CYS A 785 -8.51 -23.43 -4.24
C CYS A 785 -8.87 -24.36 -5.42
N GLN A 786 -8.49 -25.63 -5.33
CA GLN A 786 -8.83 -26.65 -6.34
C GLN A 786 -10.32 -26.94 -6.41
N GLU A 787 -10.99 -27.05 -5.26
CA GLU A 787 -12.43 -27.31 -5.17
C GLU A 787 -13.27 -26.13 -5.70
N LEU A 788 -12.83 -24.90 -5.42
CA LEU A 788 -13.46 -23.66 -5.87
C LEU A 788 -13.05 -23.25 -7.30
N GLY A 789 -11.94 -23.82 -7.79
CA GLY A 789 -11.35 -23.46 -9.08
C GLY A 789 -10.76 -22.05 -9.11
N VAL A 790 -10.20 -21.56 -8.00
CA VAL A 790 -9.62 -20.20 -7.81
C VAL A 790 -8.11 -20.23 -7.58
N VAL A 791 -7.41 -19.17 -7.98
CA VAL A 791 -5.94 -19.05 -7.92
C VAL A 791 -5.50 -18.71 -6.50
N SER A 792 -4.38 -19.28 -6.05
CA SER A 792 -3.74 -18.86 -4.81
C SER A 792 -2.99 -17.55 -5.06
N THR A 793 -3.56 -16.45 -4.57
CA THR A 793 -2.97 -15.11 -4.69
C THR A 793 -2.51 -14.58 -3.33
N ILE A 794 -1.56 -13.64 -3.35
CA ILE A 794 -1.20 -12.86 -2.16
C ILE A 794 -2.26 -11.76 -2.00
N ASN A 795 -2.96 -11.73 -0.86
CA ASN A 795 -4.10 -10.83 -0.66
C ASN A 795 -3.88 -9.88 0.52
N ILE A 796 -4.23 -8.61 0.34
CA ILE A 796 -4.27 -7.63 1.44
C ILE A 796 -5.57 -7.71 2.24
N SER A 797 -6.62 -8.33 1.68
CA SER A 797 -7.91 -8.62 2.33
C SER A 797 -7.84 -9.75 3.36
N THR A 798 -6.72 -10.49 3.43
CA THR A 798 -6.57 -11.64 4.32
C THR A 798 -5.83 -11.29 5.61
N PRO A 799 -6.48 -11.42 6.79
CA PRO A 799 -5.80 -11.19 8.06
C PRO A 799 -4.73 -12.23 8.34
N ILE A 800 -3.74 -11.87 9.16
CA ILE A 800 -2.75 -12.78 9.71
C ILE A 800 -2.99 -13.01 11.20
N ASN A 801 -2.61 -14.20 11.68
CA ASN A 801 -2.45 -14.46 13.09
C ASN A 801 -1.10 -13.88 13.54
N THR A 802 -1.09 -12.97 14.51
CA THR A 802 0.13 -12.26 14.94
C THR A 802 1.14 -13.17 15.63
N GLU A 803 0.70 -14.28 16.23
CA GLU A 803 1.56 -15.27 16.88
C GLU A 803 2.19 -16.21 15.87
N THR A 804 1.38 -16.80 14.98
CA THR A 804 1.89 -17.79 14.02
C THR A 804 2.50 -17.15 12.77
N LYS A 805 2.06 -15.93 12.43
CA LYS A 805 2.36 -15.18 11.19
C LYS A 805 1.79 -15.81 9.92
N ASP A 806 0.83 -16.71 10.06
CA ASP A 806 0.12 -17.31 8.93
C ASP A 806 -1.14 -16.52 8.60
N GLY A 807 -1.57 -16.55 7.35
CA GLY A 807 -2.91 -16.13 6.93
C GLY A 807 -3.98 -16.91 7.71
N VAL A 808 -5.01 -16.21 8.15
CA VAL A 808 -6.05 -16.79 9.01
C VAL A 808 -6.93 -17.71 8.20
N LEU A 809 -6.83 -19.01 8.48
CA LEU A 809 -7.70 -20.02 7.87
C LEU A 809 -9.05 -20.11 8.57
N THR A 810 -9.05 -20.08 9.90
CA THR A 810 -10.25 -20.33 10.73
C THR A 810 -10.17 -19.54 12.02
N ILE A 811 -11.34 -19.32 12.63
CA ILE A 811 -11.48 -18.79 13.99
C ILE A 811 -12.33 -19.76 14.83
N TYR A 812 -12.29 -19.59 16.14
CA TYR A 812 -13.08 -20.35 17.10
C TYR A 812 -14.31 -19.57 17.53
N ASP A 813 -15.49 -20.19 17.45
CA ASP A 813 -16.73 -19.69 18.02
C ASP A 813 -17.03 -20.42 19.33
N TYR A 814 -17.02 -19.68 20.46
CA TYR A 814 -17.31 -20.21 21.79
C TYR A 814 -18.79 -20.51 22.02
N ASN A 815 -19.71 -19.83 21.32
CA ASN A 815 -21.15 -20.10 21.43
C ASN A 815 -21.49 -21.45 20.79
N LYS A 816 -20.84 -21.77 19.65
CA LYS A 816 -21.06 -23.04 18.93
C LYS A 816 -20.05 -24.14 19.27
N GLY A 817 -18.98 -23.80 19.98
CA GLY A 817 -17.88 -24.72 20.31
C GLY A 817 -17.11 -25.23 19.08
N LYS A 818 -17.10 -24.48 17.98
CA LYS A 818 -16.64 -24.93 16.64
C LYS A 818 -15.48 -24.06 16.13
N GLN A 819 -14.47 -24.69 15.54
CA GLN A 819 -13.44 -24.01 14.74
C GLN A 819 -13.87 -24.08 13.27
N ALA A 820 -14.00 -22.95 12.59
CA ALA A 820 -14.42 -22.89 11.19
C ALA A 820 -13.95 -21.59 10.51
N LYS A 821 -14.14 -21.50 9.20
CA LYS A 821 -13.90 -20.25 8.48
C LYS A 821 -14.87 -19.17 8.98
N PRO A 822 -14.43 -17.91 9.15
CA PRO A 822 -15.31 -16.81 9.52
C PRO A 822 -16.53 -16.67 8.59
N GLU A 823 -16.34 -16.87 7.28
CA GLU A 823 -17.41 -16.85 6.28
C GLU A 823 -18.43 -17.97 6.51
N GLN A 824 -17.97 -19.17 6.87
CA GLN A 824 -18.85 -20.30 7.20
C GLN A 824 -19.60 -20.02 8.50
N ILE A 825 -18.94 -19.47 9.52
CA ILE A 825 -19.58 -19.10 10.79
C ILE A 825 -20.68 -18.08 10.54
N TYR A 826 -20.41 -17.06 9.72
CA TYR A 826 -21.37 -16.03 9.35
C TYR A 826 -22.58 -16.65 8.63
N VAL A 827 -22.36 -17.36 7.51
CA VAL A 827 -23.44 -17.99 6.74
C VAL A 827 -24.25 -18.97 7.58
N ASP A 828 -23.61 -19.82 8.40
CA ASP A 828 -24.29 -20.75 9.31
C ASP A 828 -25.19 -20.00 10.30
N SER A 829 -24.71 -18.89 10.88
CA SER A 829 -25.44 -18.11 11.89
C SER A 829 -26.69 -17.44 11.31
N TYR A 830 -26.53 -16.77 10.17
CA TYR A 830 -27.64 -16.08 9.52
C TYR A 830 -28.62 -17.03 8.84
N TYR A 831 -28.15 -18.19 8.37
CA TYR A 831 -29.05 -19.26 7.94
C TYR A 831 -29.91 -19.74 9.11
N THR A 832 -29.32 -20.06 10.27
CA THR A 832 -30.10 -20.45 11.46
C THR A 832 -31.12 -19.38 11.87
N GLU A 833 -30.74 -18.10 11.81
CA GLU A 833 -31.57 -16.98 12.23
C GLU A 833 -32.75 -16.66 11.28
N TYR A 834 -32.59 -16.91 9.97
CA TYR A 834 -33.54 -16.46 8.94
C TYR A 834 -34.17 -17.60 8.11
N HIS A 835 -33.75 -18.86 8.26
CA HIS A 835 -34.34 -19.95 7.48
C HIS A 835 -35.78 -20.29 7.89
N LEU A 836 -36.20 -19.90 9.10
CA LEU A 836 -37.57 -20.08 9.59
C LEU A 836 -38.24 -18.72 9.82
N PRO A 837 -39.57 -18.62 9.60
CA PRO A 837 -40.33 -17.46 10.02
C PRO A 837 -40.24 -17.30 11.54
N ARG A 838 -39.80 -16.12 11.98
CA ARG A 838 -39.73 -15.71 13.38
C ARG A 838 -40.63 -14.52 13.64
N ILE A 839 -41.19 -14.46 14.85
CA ILE A 839 -42.02 -13.32 15.26
C ILE A 839 -41.12 -12.12 15.55
N LEU A 840 -41.44 -10.98 14.93
CA LEU A 840 -40.97 -9.65 15.31
C LEU A 840 -42.10 -8.92 16.02
N MET A 841 -41.80 -8.30 17.16
CA MET A 841 -42.78 -7.59 17.96
C MET A 841 -42.25 -6.23 18.36
N GLU A 842 -43.07 -5.20 18.20
CA GLU A 842 -42.82 -3.89 18.80
C GLU A 842 -43.70 -3.77 20.04
N GLN A 843 -43.05 -3.60 21.19
CA GLN A 843 -43.71 -3.53 22.49
C GLN A 843 -43.31 -2.24 23.20
N LYS A 844 -44.31 -1.47 23.59
CA LYS A 844 -44.10 -0.27 24.40
C LYS A 844 -44.24 -0.61 25.89
N LEU A 845 -43.21 -0.29 26.65
CA LEU A 845 -43.09 -0.59 28.07
C LEU A 845 -42.78 0.69 28.87
N LEU A 846 -43.15 0.70 30.15
CA LEU A 846 -42.74 1.75 31.07
C LEU A 846 -41.22 1.67 31.29
N ASP A 847 -40.50 2.75 30.99
CA ASP A 847 -39.04 2.81 31.09
C ASP A 847 -38.60 3.03 32.54
N ARG A 848 -38.74 1.98 33.35
CA ARG A 848 -38.35 1.97 34.76
C ARG A 848 -37.20 0.99 35.00
N GLY A 849 -36.43 1.30 36.04
CA GLY A 849 -35.29 0.49 36.48
C GLY A 849 -35.66 -1.00 36.64
N GLY A 850 -34.94 -1.87 35.93
CA GLY A 850 -35.14 -3.31 35.99
C GLY A 850 -36.24 -3.87 35.08
N ILE A 851 -36.96 -3.05 34.31
CA ILE A 851 -37.92 -3.55 33.29
C ILE A 851 -37.27 -3.52 31.91
N ILE A 852 -36.54 -2.45 31.60
CA ILE A 852 -35.89 -2.24 30.32
C ILE A 852 -34.40 -2.60 30.40
N GLY A 853 -33.91 -3.33 29.40
CA GLY A 853 -32.49 -3.65 29.26
C GLY A 853 -32.19 -4.24 27.90
N LEU A 854 -31.07 -3.81 27.30
CA LEU A 854 -30.66 -4.24 25.96
C LEU A 854 -30.38 -5.75 25.85
N PHE A 855 -29.93 -6.36 26.95
CA PHE A 855 -29.59 -7.78 27.01
C PHE A 855 -30.60 -8.58 27.86
N TYR A 856 -31.82 -8.07 28.03
CA TYR A 856 -32.90 -8.80 28.69
C TYR A 856 -33.67 -9.66 27.69
N HIS A 857 -34.27 -10.72 28.20
CA HIS A 857 -35.26 -11.49 27.46
C HIS A 857 -36.67 -11.08 27.88
N TYR A 858 -37.59 -11.15 26.94
CA TYR A 858 -39.00 -10.84 27.16
C TYR A 858 -39.85 -12.07 26.85
N THR A 859 -40.86 -12.34 27.66
CA THR A 859 -41.84 -13.40 27.38
C THR A 859 -43.23 -12.81 27.29
N HIS A 860 -43.98 -13.22 26.26
CA HIS A 860 -45.37 -12.81 26.11
C HIS A 860 -46.29 -13.97 26.52
N PRO A 861 -47.08 -13.84 27.61
CA PRO A 861 -47.90 -14.94 28.14
C PRO A 861 -48.85 -15.59 27.13
N ALA A 862 -49.38 -14.80 26.17
CA ALA A 862 -50.29 -15.32 25.15
C ALA A 862 -49.59 -16.03 23.99
N LEU A 863 -48.33 -15.70 23.71
CA LEU A 863 -47.56 -16.33 22.62
C LEU A 863 -46.78 -17.54 23.11
N ASN A 864 -46.49 -17.60 24.43
CA ASN A 864 -45.63 -18.60 25.04
C ASN A 864 -44.26 -18.72 24.33
N LYS A 865 -43.73 -17.57 23.91
CA LYS A 865 -42.45 -17.41 23.23
C LYS A 865 -41.54 -16.46 24.01
N ALA A 866 -40.23 -16.67 23.88
CA ALA A 866 -39.20 -15.80 24.41
C ALA A 866 -38.63 -14.93 23.28
N PHE A 867 -38.25 -13.71 23.63
CA PHE A 867 -37.78 -12.69 22.70
C PHE A 867 -36.52 -12.02 23.23
N PHE A 868 -35.61 -11.66 22.34
CA PHE A 868 -34.44 -10.83 22.65
C PHE A 868 -34.61 -9.44 22.03
N VAL A 869 -33.89 -8.45 22.56
CA VAL A 869 -34.00 -7.05 22.10
C VAL A 869 -33.07 -6.80 20.92
N GLN A 870 -33.60 -6.27 19.82
CA GLN A 870 -32.83 -5.74 18.71
C GLN A 870 -32.54 -4.24 18.88
N GLY A 871 -33.54 -3.49 19.37
CA GLY A 871 -33.44 -2.04 19.49
C GLY A 871 -34.38 -1.48 20.56
N ILE A 872 -33.99 -0.34 21.14
CA ILE A 872 -34.78 0.37 22.16
C ILE A 872 -34.85 1.85 21.79
N SER A 873 -36.04 2.31 21.43
CA SER A 873 -36.36 3.74 21.34
C SER A 873 -36.97 4.21 22.66
N ARG A 874 -36.88 5.51 22.98
CA ARG A 874 -37.37 6.08 24.24
C ARG A 874 -38.02 7.42 24.01
N ASN A 875 -39.22 7.60 24.56
CA ASN A 875 -39.79 8.91 24.80
C ASN A 875 -39.51 9.30 26.26
N LEU A 876 -38.66 10.31 26.46
CA LEU A 876 -38.16 10.63 27.79
C LEU A 876 -39.13 11.45 28.64
N ILE A 877 -40.12 12.13 28.06
CA ILE A 877 -41.14 12.85 28.83
C ILE A 877 -42.23 11.90 29.34
N GLU A 878 -42.65 10.91 28.54
CA GLU A 878 -43.60 9.87 28.97
C GLU A 878 -42.95 8.86 29.92
N GLY A 879 -41.62 8.72 29.85
CA GLY A 879 -40.89 7.63 30.50
C GLY A 879 -41.27 6.29 29.91
N ARG A 880 -41.31 6.24 28.57
CA ARG A 880 -41.72 5.09 27.75
C ARG A 880 -40.53 4.59 26.94
N ALA A 881 -40.39 3.27 26.85
CA ALA A 881 -39.45 2.61 25.95
C ALA A 881 -40.20 1.76 24.93
N ASP A 882 -39.84 1.92 23.66
CA ASP A 882 -40.41 1.21 22.52
C ASP A 882 -39.39 0.17 22.08
N LEU A 883 -39.66 -1.10 22.40
CA LEU A 883 -38.73 -2.19 22.18
C LEU A 883 -39.08 -2.90 20.88
N LYS A 884 -38.07 -3.05 20.02
CA LYS A 884 -38.12 -3.96 18.88
C LYS A 884 -37.49 -5.27 19.30
N ILE A 885 -38.30 -6.31 19.45
CA ILE A 885 -37.88 -7.62 19.97
C ILE A 885 -38.17 -8.74 18.98
N LYS A 886 -37.27 -9.72 18.90
CA LYS A 886 -37.33 -10.85 17.96
C LYS A 886 -37.38 -12.17 18.71
N GLU A 887 -38.18 -13.12 18.22
CA GLU A 887 -38.29 -14.46 18.79
C GLU A 887 -36.92 -15.16 18.84
N ILE A 888 -36.62 -15.79 19.98
CA ILE A 888 -35.43 -16.62 20.18
C ILE A 888 -35.67 -18.02 19.61
N ASP A 889 -34.66 -18.57 18.94
CA ASP A 889 -34.67 -19.94 18.43
C ASP A 889 -34.80 -20.97 19.58
N GLU A 890 -35.67 -21.98 19.42
CA GLU A 890 -35.79 -23.11 20.36
C GLU A 890 -34.68 -24.15 20.20
#